data_AF-A0A4D5RJ09-F1
#
_entry.id   AF-A0A4D5RJ09-F1
#
_cell.length_a   1.000
_cell.length_b   1.000
_cell.length_c   1.000
_cell.angle_alpha   90.00
_cell.angle_beta   90.00
_cell.angle_gamma   90.00
#
_symmetry.space_group_name_H-M   'P 1'
#
loop_
_entity.id
_entity.type
_entity.pdbx_description
1 polymer ?
#
loop_
_entity_poly.entity_id
_entity_poly.type
_entity_poly.pdbx_seq_one_letter_code
_entity_poly.pdbx_strand_id
1 'polypeptide(L)'
;MESIVSELYQPGPYQSNSEFWNKLKASLGTEYSARKSAIIREADYKNGKYIVDVNLPADVDSIKQQINQWTVQWQIPEEEPEHEPSFADYIGSLARRKWLPPFDGQAMIISEQHFVTFDGSMYSAVGDCTYLLARDFVDGNFTVLLKYHSDNPLPDGRIPKSIIVQLGESFIEVFPDKGSMFLNGQAVELPLILEDGDVIVKRVDDVVIIEDEKVLKVACHLYYDVCTVKINGWYFGNTAGLLGTYNNEPSDDFMRPRGQVVNNVGQFMKKWETMRGCKAPVNVLKNTAPEGSEGYKLCERYFKSDDSPLSEGFWQESPKPYFDLCLRHMAALPTNQEPMKAVCNVSLAYLLQLEKYSIMATLPTECLMCQIGADKKLGFGVTTHIETVPTSMDVVLVVEEDACHADVVRELDSTIRLVDKELIAAGFSNNRFSLIGFGHGSGRNSMPHVRTARGSVFFESHNLPLATEKMRLEPVAAPAHETHKDIFEAIRFASVMPFRPGVSKTIVVMVCADCDEERSELSYSDIQNQLLEHGITLHLVSDKPIEVRKSIIKGRGIYGLDADSVYGSKDVSQRLLMGQPDLRPQVAVAKDVCIALAQEVHGSFFSTKAMRSDAKNWKTVFAKRIVKSLQPRGGDRDFCEQCDCSHGPDLTPIAICRACRALPPRVPLALYPSED
;
A
#
# COMPACT_ATOMS: atom_id res chain seq x y z
N MET A 1 13.12 22.70 17.76
CA MET A 1 14.01 22.24 16.67
C MET A 1 14.63 23.42 15.93
N GLU A 2 13.83 24.40 15.48
CA GLU A 2 14.28 25.56 14.70
C GLU A 2 15.55 26.25 15.21
N SER A 3 15.69 26.54 16.52
CA SER A 3 16.90 27.20 17.02
C SER A 3 18.18 26.37 16.85
N ILE A 4 18.08 25.03 16.91
CA ILE A 4 19.20 24.11 16.70
C ILE A 4 19.50 24.00 15.20
N VAL A 5 18.47 23.96 14.35
CA VAL A 5 18.62 24.01 12.88
C VAL A 5 19.28 25.32 12.44
N SER A 6 18.93 26.45 13.07
CA SER A 6 19.56 27.76 12.79
C SER A 6 21.01 27.88 13.30
N GLU A 7 21.39 27.15 14.36
CA GLU A 7 22.80 27.11 14.82
C GLU A 7 23.69 26.23 13.91
N LEU A 8 23.08 25.28 13.19
CA LEU A 8 23.78 24.34 12.31
C LEU A 8 24.16 24.97 10.96
N TYR A 9 23.50 26.06 10.55
CA TYR A 9 23.67 26.67 9.23
C TYR A 9 23.89 28.19 9.30
N GLN A 10 25.00 28.67 8.72
CA GLN A 10 25.07 30.03 8.18
C GLN A 10 24.95 29.91 6.66
N PRO A 11 24.07 30.68 5.99
CA PRO A 11 23.88 30.56 4.55
C PRO A 11 25.17 30.90 3.79
N GLY A 12 25.83 29.85 3.32
CA GLY A 12 26.86 29.96 2.30
C GLY A 12 26.22 30.37 0.96
N PRO A 13 26.94 31.11 0.10
CA PRO A 13 26.36 31.64 -1.13
C PRO A 13 26.17 30.56 -2.20
N TYR A 14 25.13 29.73 -2.06
CA TYR A 14 24.60 28.84 -3.12
C TYR A 14 23.88 29.62 -4.24
N GLN A 15 24.34 30.84 -4.54
CA GLN A 15 23.86 31.65 -5.66
C GLN A 15 24.10 30.97 -7.02
N SER A 16 25.06 30.02 -7.09
CA SER A 16 25.33 29.24 -8.29
C SER A 16 24.16 28.36 -8.75
N ASN A 17 23.38 27.77 -7.82
CA ASN A 17 22.25 26.91 -8.20
C ASN A 17 21.09 27.74 -8.74
N SER A 18 20.79 28.88 -8.11
CA SER A 18 19.78 29.79 -8.65
C SER A 18 20.22 30.38 -10.00
N GLU A 19 21.50 30.68 -10.19
CA GLU A 19 22.01 31.15 -11.48
C GLU A 19 22.03 30.04 -12.55
N PHE A 20 22.34 28.80 -12.20
CA PHE A 20 22.24 27.62 -13.09
C PHE A 20 20.79 27.39 -13.52
N TRP A 21 19.85 27.27 -12.58
CA TRP A 21 18.45 27.05 -12.90
C TRP A 21 17.82 28.23 -13.64
N ASN A 22 18.21 29.47 -13.33
CA ASN A 22 17.74 30.63 -14.10
C ASN A 22 18.36 30.68 -15.51
N LYS A 23 19.63 30.30 -15.69
CA LYS A 23 20.26 30.19 -17.03
C LYS A 23 19.64 29.07 -17.85
N LEU A 24 19.37 27.91 -17.25
CA LEU A 24 18.72 26.78 -17.91
C LEU A 24 17.26 27.13 -18.27
N LYS A 25 16.52 27.75 -17.36
CA LYS A 25 15.14 28.23 -17.61
C LYS A 25 15.10 29.34 -18.67
N ALA A 26 16.13 30.19 -18.73
CA ALA A 26 16.30 31.17 -19.78
C ALA A 26 16.64 30.52 -21.14
N SER A 27 17.59 29.57 -21.21
CA SER A 27 17.95 28.91 -22.47
C SER A 27 16.81 28.07 -23.03
N LEU A 28 16.15 27.28 -22.18
CA LEU A 28 14.90 26.56 -22.52
C LEU A 28 13.80 27.53 -22.98
N GLY A 29 13.69 28.70 -22.35
CA GLY A 29 12.71 29.73 -22.70
C GLY A 29 13.01 30.52 -23.98
N THR A 30 14.26 30.50 -24.48
CA THR A 30 14.67 31.28 -25.67
C THR A 30 14.92 30.45 -26.92
N GLU A 31 15.26 29.15 -26.81
CA GLU A 31 15.60 28.32 -27.99
C GLU A 31 14.53 27.29 -28.39
N TYR A 32 13.56 26.97 -27.53
CA TYR A 32 12.59 25.89 -27.80
C TYR A 32 11.27 26.35 -28.42
N SER A 33 11.33 26.69 -29.71
CA SER A 33 10.23 26.34 -30.61
C SER A 33 10.32 24.84 -30.89
N ALA A 34 9.32 24.06 -30.46
CA ALA A 34 9.36 22.60 -30.54
C ALA A 34 9.74 22.08 -31.94
N ARG A 35 10.86 21.36 -32.04
CA ARG A 35 11.18 20.48 -33.17
C ARG A 35 10.90 19.04 -32.76
N LYS A 36 10.18 18.29 -33.60
CA LYS A 36 9.70 16.94 -33.30
C LYS A 36 10.82 15.95 -32.98
N SER A 37 10.55 14.98 -32.12
CA SER A 37 11.57 14.43 -31.21
C SER A 37 12.01 12.95 -31.37
N ALA A 38 11.72 12.24 -32.48
CA ALA A 38 12.24 10.87 -32.74
C ALA A 38 12.15 10.47 -34.24
N ILE A 39 13.22 10.01 -34.96
CA ILE A 39 13.13 9.61 -36.40
C ILE A 39 12.87 8.11 -36.38
N ILE A 40 11.81 7.65 -37.06
CA ILE A 40 11.64 6.24 -37.41
C ILE A 40 12.32 6.04 -38.77
N ARG A 41 13.29 5.11 -38.86
CA ARG A 41 14.05 4.82 -40.09
C ARG A 41 13.64 3.55 -40.81
N GLU A 42 13.21 2.53 -40.07
CA GLU A 42 12.80 1.24 -40.63
C GLU A 42 11.65 0.70 -39.78
N ALA A 43 10.61 0.18 -40.43
CA ALA A 43 9.43 -0.36 -39.76
C ALA A 43 8.96 -1.65 -40.46
N ASP A 44 9.23 -2.79 -39.82
CA ASP A 44 8.73 -4.09 -40.22
C ASP A 44 7.54 -4.46 -39.31
N TYR A 45 6.36 -4.04 -39.76
CA TYR A 45 5.08 -4.25 -39.08
C TYR A 45 4.68 -5.72 -38.93
N LYS A 46 5.29 -6.65 -39.67
CA LYS A 46 5.00 -8.09 -39.55
C LYS A 46 5.85 -8.77 -38.49
N ASN A 47 7.08 -8.30 -38.29
CA ASN A 47 8.01 -8.86 -37.31
C ASN A 47 8.17 -7.98 -36.05
N GLY A 48 7.40 -6.90 -35.92
CA GLY A 48 7.42 -5.99 -34.76
C GLY A 48 8.69 -5.17 -34.61
N LYS A 49 9.51 -5.05 -35.66
CA LYS A 49 10.82 -4.40 -35.61
C LYS A 49 10.70 -2.95 -36.08
N TYR A 50 11.04 -2.02 -35.19
CA TYR A 50 11.19 -0.60 -35.52
C TYR A 50 12.63 -0.16 -35.23
N ILE A 51 13.22 0.61 -36.15
CA ILE A 51 14.47 1.33 -35.92
C ILE A 51 14.11 2.80 -35.72
N VAL A 52 14.34 3.28 -34.50
CA VAL A 52 14.09 4.65 -34.07
C VAL A 52 15.31 5.10 -33.27
N ASP A 53 15.70 6.36 -33.39
CA ASP A 53 16.59 6.98 -32.41
C ASP A 53 16.11 8.41 -32.05
N VAL A 54 16.79 9.05 -31.08
CA VAL A 54 16.36 10.27 -30.38
C VAL A 54 17.52 11.26 -30.16
N ASN A 55 17.41 12.50 -30.66
CA ASN A 55 18.36 13.58 -30.30
C ASN A 55 18.06 14.07 -28.88
N LEU A 56 19.02 13.90 -27.98
CA LEU A 56 18.98 14.50 -26.66
C LEU A 56 19.71 15.85 -26.69
N PRO A 57 19.17 16.92 -26.07
CA PRO A 57 19.82 18.21 -26.03
C PRO A 57 20.83 18.28 -24.89
N ALA A 58 22.11 18.30 -25.23
CA ALA A 58 23.18 18.58 -24.27
C ALA A 58 24.30 19.39 -24.92
N ASP A 59 24.72 20.46 -24.25
CA ASP A 59 25.99 21.12 -24.53
C ASP A 59 27.15 20.22 -24.05
N VAL A 60 28.19 20.12 -24.87
CA VAL A 60 29.09 18.97 -24.95
C VAL A 60 30.20 19.03 -23.89
N ASP A 61 30.44 20.19 -23.26
CA ASP A 61 31.46 20.32 -22.22
C ASP A 61 31.04 19.74 -20.85
N SER A 62 29.74 19.64 -20.54
CA SER A 62 29.27 19.06 -19.27
C SER A 62 29.22 17.52 -19.24
N ILE A 63 29.40 16.86 -20.40
CA ILE A 63 29.39 15.39 -20.53
C ILE A 63 30.82 14.79 -20.49
N LYS A 64 31.86 15.63 -20.58
CA LYS A 64 33.25 15.22 -20.86
C LYS A 64 33.99 14.41 -19.79
N GLN A 65 33.35 13.94 -18.72
CA GLN A 65 34.01 13.06 -17.74
C GLN A 65 33.51 11.62 -17.62
N GLN A 66 32.43 11.18 -18.29
CA GLN A 66 32.22 9.73 -18.49
C GLN A 66 31.22 9.29 -19.59
N ILE A 67 31.34 9.83 -20.82
CA ILE A 67 30.77 9.14 -22.01
C ILE A 67 31.85 8.97 -23.08
N ASN A 68 32.55 7.85 -23.02
CA ASN A 68 33.27 7.30 -24.16
C ASN A 68 32.71 5.90 -24.41
N GLN A 69 32.24 5.66 -25.64
CA GLN A 69 31.33 4.59 -26.03
C GLN A 69 29.89 4.80 -25.52
N TRP A 70 29.00 5.32 -26.38
CA TRP A 70 27.97 4.58 -27.12
C TRP A 70 27.33 5.56 -28.13
N THR A 71 26.97 5.09 -29.33
CA THR A 71 26.45 5.90 -30.46
C THR A 71 25.14 5.35 -30.99
N VAL A 72 24.16 6.21 -31.31
CA VAL A 72 23.03 6.15 -32.29
C VAL A 72 22.01 7.31 -31.94
N GLN A 73 21.32 8.02 -32.87
CA GLN A 73 20.96 9.48 -32.70
C GLN A 73 19.59 10.13 -33.18
N TRP A 74 18.94 9.75 -34.28
CA TRP A 74 17.74 10.32 -35.00
C TRP A 74 16.68 11.30 -34.36
N GLN A 75 15.98 12.16 -35.15
CA GLN A 75 14.62 12.76 -34.86
C GLN A 75 13.76 13.10 -36.13
N ILE A 76 12.48 12.63 -36.27
CA ILE A 76 11.52 12.91 -37.41
C ILE A 76 10.73 14.15 -37.07
N PRO A 77 10.70 15.12 -37.99
CA PRO A 77 9.54 15.92 -38.33
C PRO A 77 8.86 15.37 -39.61
N GLU A 78 7.57 15.60 -39.91
CA GLU A 78 6.47 16.15 -39.11
C GLU A 78 5.20 16.12 -39.97
N GLU A 79 4.24 15.23 -39.68
CA GLU A 79 2.87 15.32 -40.21
C GLU A 79 1.92 14.50 -39.31
N GLU A 80 0.71 15.03 -39.07
CA GLU A 80 -0.35 14.40 -38.28
C GLU A 80 -1.43 13.82 -39.21
N PRO A 81 -2.28 12.90 -38.73
CA PRO A 81 -3.60 13.40 -38.33
C PRO A 81 -4.14 12.80 -37.01
N GLU A 82 -5.01 13.59 -36.38
CA GLU A 82 -6.03 13.29 -35.36
C GLU A 82 -6.27 11.79 -35.05
N HIS A 83 -5.91 11.33 -33.83
CA HIS A 83 -6.67 10.46 -32.92
C HIS A 83 -5.88 10.25 -31.59
N GLU A 84 -6.47 9.50 -30.65
CA GLU A 84 -6.05 9.21 -29.25
C GLU A 84 -4.53 9.18 -28.94
N PRO A 85 -4.11 9.59 -27.71
CA PRO A 85 -2.70 9.72 -27.34
C PRO A 85 -1.95 8.40 -27.53
N SER A 86 -0.88 8.44 -28.31
CA SER A 86 -0.17 7.24 -28.71
C SER A 86 0.67 6.66 -27.57
N PHE A 87 1.02 5.38 -27.66
CA PHE A 87 2.01 4.77 -26.76
C PHE A 87 3.34 5.55 -26.75
N ALA A 88 3.69 6.23 -27.85
CA ALA A 88 4.87 7.09 -27.91
C ALA A 88 4.72 8.40 -27.10
N ASP A 89 3.50 8.93 -26.96
CA ASP A 89 3.23 10.07 -26.08
C ASP A 89 3.27 9.68 -24.61
N TYR A 90 2.76 8.48 -24.28
CA TYR A 90 2.88 7.90 -22.94
C TYR A 90 4.35 7.68 -22.55
N ILE A 91 5.13 7.00 -23.41
CA ILE A 91 6.58 6.81 -23.22
C ILE A 91 7.34 8.16 -23.22
N GLY A 92 6.95 9.12 -24.06
CA GLY A 92 7.50 10.47 -24.07
C GLY A 92 7.24 11.24 -22.77
N SER A 93 6.08 11.04 -22.14
CA SER A 93 5.75 11.63 -20.84
C SER A 93 6.58 11.03 -19.70
N LEU A 94 6.79 9.70 -19.72
CA LEU A 94 7.66 8.99 -18.79
C LEU A 94 9.13 9.41 -18.94
N ALA A 95 9.61 9.50 -20.18
CA ALA A 95 10.98 9.92 -20.50
C ALA A 95 11.26 11.36 -20.04
N ARG A 96 10.32 12.30 -20.24
CA ARG A 96 10.50 13.72 -19.88
C ARG A 96 10.70 13.98 -18.38
N ARG A 97 10.20 13.12 -17.48
CA ARG A 97 10.33 13.29 -16.02
C ARG A 97 11.43 12.42 -15.39
N LYS A 98 11.67 11.21 -15.91
CA LYS A 98 12.69 10.29 -15.35
C LYS A 98 14.08 10.43 -15.99
N TRP A 99 14.22 11.02 -17.17
CA TRP A 99 15.48 11.01 -17.97
C TRP A 99 16.01 12.41 -18.36
N LEU A 100 15.38 13.50 -17.93
CA LEU A 100 15.87 14.86 -18.14
C LEU A 100 15.92 15.62 -16.81
N PRO A 101 16.96 16.44 -16.54
CA PRO A 101 17.04 17.22 -15.31
C PRO A 101 15.87 18.21 -15.15
N PRO A 102 15.39 18.43 -13.91
CA PRO A 102 15.83 17.76 -12.70
C PRO A 102 15.17 16.38 -12.52
N PHE A 103 15.99 15.35 -12.29
CA PHE A 103 15.51 13.99 -11.97
C PHE A 103 15.17 13.88 -10.49
N ASP A 104 14.08 13.20 -10.12
CA ASP A 104 13.74 12.94 -8.71
C ASP A 104 14.87 12.20 -7.96
N GLY A 105 15.15 12.66 -6.74
CA GLY A 105 16.12 12.06 -5.83
C GLY A 105 15.48 10.90 -5.07
N GLN A 106 16.22 9.79 -4.92
CA GLN A 106 15.78 8.64 -4.13
C GLN A 106 16.88 8.19 -3.18
N ALA A 107 16.56 8.17 -1.88
CA ALA A 107 17.41 7.70 -0.81
C ALA A 107 16.70 6.60 0.00
N MET A 108 17.46 5.80 0.77
CA MET A 108 16.91 4.67 1.53
C MET A 108 17.52 4.53 2.93
N ILE A 109 16.70 4.01 3.84
CA ILE A 109 17.09 3.52 5.17
C ILE A 109 16.67 2.05 5.25
N ILE A 110 17.66 1.15 5.29
CA ILE A 110 17.49 -0.30 5.26
C ILE A 110 17.83 -0.85 6.65
N SER A 111 16.85 -1.47 7.32
CA SER A 111 16.92 -1.79 8.75
C SER A 111 17.23 -0.54 9.60
N GLU A 112 17.72 -0.70 10.82
CA GLU A 112 18.11 0.40 11.71
C GLU A 112 19.46 1.05 11.38
N GLN A 113 20.22 0.52 10.42
CA GLN A 113 21.68 0.73 10.36
C GLN A 113 22.29 1.05 9.00
N HIS A 114 21.61 0.80 7.88
CA HIS A 114 22.18 1.04 6.55
C HIS A 114 21.49 2.20 5.85
N PHE A 115 22.27 3.01 5.15
CA PHE A 115 21.82 4.21 4.46
C PHE A 115 22.29 4.17 3.01
N VAL A 116 21.40 4.58 2.11
CA VAL A 116 21.70 4.94 0.71
C VAL A 116 21.30 6.41 0.57
N THR A 117 22.27 7.25 0.23
CA THR A 117 22.07 8.69 -0.03
C THR A 117 21.39 8.93 -1.38
N PHE A 118 20.94 10.16 -1.64
CA PHE A 118 20.33 10.54 -2.92
C PHE A 118 21.28 10.37 -4.12
N ASP A 119 22.58 10.54 -3.88
CA ASP A 119 23.63 10.46 -4.90
C ASP A 119 24.31 9.08 -4.94
N GLY A 120 23.87 8.14 -4.09
CA GLY A 120 24.23 6.72 -4.17
C GLY A 120 25.36 6.25 -3.26
N SER A 121 25.99 7.14 -2.47
CA SER A 121 26.89 6.70 -1.38
C SER A 121 26.15 5.83 -0.38
N MET A 122 26.76 4.69 -0.04
CA MET A 122 26.22 3.72 0.91
C MET A 122 27.11 3.58 2.15
N TYR A 123 26.51 3.55 3.33
CA TYR A 123 27.24 3.37 4.58
C TYR A 123 26.40 2.66 5.65
N SER A 124 27.07 2.22 6.73
CA SER A 124 26.43 1.47 7.81
C SER A 124 26.85 2.01 9.18
N ALA A 125 25.89 2.56 9.93
CA ALA A 125 26.10 3.13 11.26
C ALA A 125 24.79 3.17 12.08
N VAL A 126 24.91 3.11 13.40
CA VAL A 126 23.78 3.20 14.35
C VAL A 126 24.08 4.26 15.41
N GLY A 127 23.07 5.08 15.74
CA GLY A 127 23.12 6.07 16.80
C GLY A 127 22.16 5.77 17.97
N ASP A 128 22.14 6.67 18.96
CA ASP A 128 21.32 6.59 20.18
C ASP A 128 20.22 7.67 20.25
N CYS A 129 19.95 8.36 19.13
CA CYS A 129 19.35 9.69 19.16
C CYS A 129 18.50 10.07 17.94
N THR A 130 18.10 11.34 17.85
CA THR A 130 17.45 11.92 16.66
C THR A 130 18.48 12.58 15.74
N TYR A 131 18.44 12.20 14.46
CA TYR A 131 19.34 12.64 13.40
C TYR A 131 18.57 13.26 12.23
N LEU A 132 19.14 14.28 11.59
CA LEU A 132 18.59 14.87 10.37
C LEU A 132 18.90 13.97 9.16
N LEU A 133 17.88 13.39 8.54
CA LEU A 133 18.03 12.60 7.31
C LEU A 133 18.20 13.51 6.11
N ALA A 134 17.23 14.40 5.89
CA ALA A 134 17.25 15.39 4.81
C ALA A 134 16.41 16.60 5.21
N ARG A 135 16.79 17.79 4.76
CA ARG A 135 15.97 19.00 4.83
C ARG A 135 16.26 19.86 3.62
N ASP A 136 15.23 20.52 3.11
CA ASP A 136 15.40 21.68 2.23
C ASP A 136 15.98 22.85 3.05
N PHE A 137 17.20 23.27 2.72
CA PHE A 137 17.90 24.38 3.38
C PHE A 137 17.72 25.72 2.68
N VAL A 138 17.00 25.77 1.55
CA VAL A 138 16.74 27.01 0.80
C VAL A 138 15.43 27.62 1.25
N ASP A 139 14.30 26.92 1.04
CA ASP A 139 12.96 27.44 1.36
C ASP A 139 12.39 26.86 2.67
N GLY A 140 12.86 25.67 3.06
CA GLY A 140 12.43 24.99 4.29
C GLY A 140 11.18 24.11 4.11
N ASN A 141 10.82 23.76 2.88
CA ASN A 141 9.55 23.10 2.52
C ASN A 141 9.35 21.74 3.20
N PHE A 142 10.43 21.03 3.52
CA PHE A 142 10.35 19.77 4.26
C PHE A 142 11.53 19.53 5.21
N THR A 143 11.33 18.60 6.16
CA THR A 143 12.41 18.02 6.96
C THR A 143 12.09 16.56 7.29
N VAL A 144 13.04 15.66 7.08
CA VAL A 144 12.96 14.24 7.41
C VAL A 144 13.98 13.92 8.49
N LEU A 145 13.55 13.26 9.56
CA LEU A 145 14.38 12.86 10.71
C LEU A 145 14.32 11.36 10.92
N LEU A 146 15.41 10.79 11.42
CA LEU A 146 15.48 9.43 11.97
C LEU A 146 15.62 9.53 13.49
N LYS A 147 14.82 8.79 14.23
CA LYS A 147 14.85 8.76 15.70
C LYS A 147 14.96 7.33 16.19
N TYR A 148 16.03 7.04 16.94
CA TYR A 148 16.23 5.77 17.63
C TYR A 148 15.55 5.78 19.00
N HIS A 149 14.96 4.64 19.39
CA HIS A 149 14.26 4.45 20.67
C HIS A 149 15.00 3.42 21.54
N SER A 150 16.30 3.65 21.75
CA SER A 150 17.24 2.72 22.40
C SER A 150 16.84 2.27 23.81
N ASP A 151 16.02 3.04 24.53
CA ASP A 151 15.52 2.69 25.87
C ASP A 151 14.49 1.55 25.87
N ASN A 152 13.89 1.22 24.71
CA ASN A 152 12.86 0.19 24.57
C ASN A 152 13.18 -0.77 23.40
N PRO A 153 14.22 -1.62 23.51
CA PRO A 153 14.57 -2.58 22.47
C PRO A 153 13.41 -3.54 22.16
N LEU A 154 13.37 -4.02 20.92
CA LEU A 154 12.38 -4.99 20.47
C LEU A 154 12.65 -6.39 21.05
N PRO A 155 11.66 -7.31 21.06
CA PRO A 155 11.85 -8.68 21.57
C PRO A 155 12.94 -9.47 20.85
N ASP A 156 13.28 -9.10 19.61
CA ASP A 156 14.33 -9.69 18.78
C ASP A 156 15.73 -9.05 19.01
N GLY A 157 15.83 -8.08 19.93
CA GLY A 157 17.05 -7.37 20.30
C GLY A 157 17.38 -6.14 19.45
N ARG A 158 16.62 -5.84 18.38
CA ARG A 158 16.84 -4.64 17.55
C ARG A 158 16.47 -3.36 18.29
N ILE A 159 17.08 -2.25 17.88
CA ILE A 159 16.71 -0.90 18.33
C ILE A 159 15.57 -0.40 17.45
N PRO A 160 14.35 -0.17 17.98
CA PRO A 160 13.28 0.37 17.17
C PRO A 160 13.60 1.80 16.73
N LYS A 161 13.19 2.12 15.51
CA LYS A 161 13.32 3.45 14.90
C LYS A 161 11.95 4.04 14.57
N SER A 162 11.90 5.36 14.46
CA SER A 162 10.83 6.06 13.76
C SER A 162 11.40 7.04 12.74
N ILE A 163 10.64 7.27 11.66
CA ILE A 163 10.91 8.34 10.69
C ILE A 163 9.91 9.46 10.98
N ILE A 164 10.39 10.70 11.12
CA ILE A 164 9.55 11.87 11.30
C ILE A 164 9.65 12.73 10.04
N VAL A 165 8.52 12.98 9.39
CA VAL A 165 8.40 13.90 8.27
C VAL A 165 7.72 15.17 8.77
N GLN A 166 8.38 16.31 8.61
CA GLN A 166 7.80 17.63 8.78
C GLN A 166 7.48 18.21 7.41
N LEU A 167 6.20 18.52 7.20
CA LEU A 167 5.66 19.32 6.10
C LEU A 167 4.85 20.44 6.78
N GLY A 168 5.15 21.71 6.45
CA GLY A 168 4.57 22.86 7.15
C GLY A 168 4.70 22.79 8.67
N GLU A 169 3.56 22.88 9.37
CA GLU A 169 3.44 22.71 10.83
C GLU A 169 3.16 21.26 11.27
N SER A 170 3.05 20.33 10.32
CA SER A 170 2.66 18.94 10.53
C SER A 170 3.88 18.03 10.75
N PHE A 171 4.04 17.48 11.95
CA PHE A 171 5.05 16.46 12.28
C PHE A 171 4.42 15.07 12.27
N ILE A 172 4.70 14.31 11.21
CA ILE A 172 4.17 12.96 10.95
C ILE A 172 5.25 11.94 11.32
N GLU A 173 5.06 11.18 12.40
CA GLU A 173 6.00 10.15 12.88
C GLU A 173 5.45 8.74 12.58
N VAL A 174 6.18 7.96 11.78
CA VAL A 174 5.91 6.54 11.47
C VAL A 174 6.87 5.62 12.22
N PHE A 175 6.35 4.52 12.78
CA PHE A 175 7.14 3.44 13.39
C PHE A 175 7.09 2.17 12.51
N PRO A 176 8.12 1.90 11.68
CA PRO A 176 8.11 0.77 10.75
C PRO A 176 7.87 -0.60 11.41
N ASP A 177 8.40 -0.83 12.60
CA ASP A 177 8.23 -2.11 13.33
C ASP A 177 6.78 -2.42 13.77
N LYS A 178 5.86 -1.44 13.69
CA LYS A 178 4.48 -1.57 14.20
C LYS A 178 3.39 -1.03 13.28
N GLY A 179 3.74 -0.24 12.26
CA GLY A 179 2.78 0.52 11.44
C GLY A 179 2.04 1.64 12.19
N SER A 180 2.36 1.89 13.47
CA SER A 180 1.70 2.93 14.27
C SER A 180 2.15 4.33 13.87
N MET A 181 1.20 5.25 13.79
CA MET A 181 1.38 6.63 13.33
C MET A 181 1.10 7.64 14.43
N PHE A 182 1.84 8.76 14.40
CA PHE A 182 1.59 9.91 15.26
C PHE A 182 1.62 11.21 14.44
N LEU A 183 0.70 12.11 14.74
CA LEU A 183 0.68 13.49 14.24
C LEU A 183 0.90 14.43 15.42
N ASN A 184 1.94 15.26 15.37
CA ASN A 184 2.28 16.24 16.41
C ASN A 184 2.36 15.59 17.83
N GLY A 185 2.85 14.35 17.89
CA GLY A 185 2.99 13.55 19.11
C GLY A 185 1.71 12.86 19.60
N GLN A 186 0.57 13.02 18.93
CA GLN A 186 -0.68 12.31 19.22
C GLN A 186 -0.83 11.11 18.29
N ALA A 187 -1.23 9.95 18.82
CA ALA A 187 -1.49 8.77 18.01
C ALA A 187 -2.66 9.02 17.05
N VAL A 188 -2.53 8.59 15.79
CA VAL A 188 -3.54 8.73 14.75
C VAL A 188 -3.66 7.45 13.93
N GLU A 189 -4.84 7.24 13.35
CA GLU A 189 -5.06 6.17 12.37
C GLU A 189 -4.99 6.72 10.95
N LEU A 190 -4.76 5.81 10.00
CA LEU A 190 -4.75 6.09 8.57
C LEU A 190 -6.13 5.79 7.97
N PRO A 191 -6.53 6.43 6.85
CA PRO A 191 -5.78 7.48 6.15
C PRO A 191 -5.81 8.82 6.90
N LEU A 192 -4.72 9.57 6.78
CA LEU A 192 -4.62 10.94 7.28
C LEU A 192 -4.54 11.89 6.08
N ILE A 193 -5.37 12.93 6.09
CA ILE A 193 -5.41 13.96 5.04
C ILE A 193 -5.19 15.30 5.75
N LEU A 194 -4.12 16.00 5.40
CA LEU A 194 -3.73 17.28 6.00
C LEU A 194 -3.65 18.37 4.93
N GLU A 195 -3.47 19.63 5.36
CA GLU A 195 -3.12 20.78 4.50
C GLU A 195 -4.04 20.89 3.27
N ASP A 196 -5.36 20.86 3.51
CA ASP A 196 -6.38 20.79 2.46
C ASP A 196 -6.03 19.78 1.36
N GLY A 197 -5.65 18.56 1.74
CA GLY A 197 -5.44 17.44 0.84
C GLY A 197 -4.15 17.44 0.02
N ASP A 198 -3.25 18.42 0.20
CA ASP A 198 -1.92 18.39 -0.42
C ASP A 198 -1.03 17.29 0.19
N VAL A 199 -1.24 16.94 1.46
CA VAL A 199 -0.52 15.86 2.15
C VAL A 199 -1.46 14.70 2.48
N ILE A 200 -1.14 13.52 1.96
CA ILE A 200 -1.89 12.27 2.19
C ILE A 200 -0.97 11.23 2.83
N VAL A 201 -1.40 10.66 3.96
CA VAL A 201 -0.78 9.47 4.55
C VAL A 201 -1.75 8.30 4.43
N LYS A 202 -1.30 7.20 3.85
CA LYS A 202 -2.13 6.03 3.55
C LYS A 202 -1.41 4.71 3.83
N ARG A 203 -2.21 3.67 4.07
CA ARG A 203 -1.77 2.30 4.33
C ARG A 203 -2.19 1.43 3.14
N VAL A 204 -1.24 0.77 2.51
CA VAL A 204 -1.47 -0.19 1.42
C VAL A 204 -0.73 -1.47 1.79
N ASP A 205 -1.41 -2.61 1.84
CA ASP A 205 -0.87 -3.94 2.19
C ASP A 205 0.10 -3.95 3.38
N ASP A 206 1.43 -4.00 3.19
CA ASP A 206 2.45 -3.85 4.23
C ASP A 206 3.41 -2.65 4.01
N VAL A 207 2.94 -1.62 3.31
CA VAL A 207 3.57 -0.30 3.17
C VAL A 207 2.78 0.81 3.88
N VAL A 208 3.49 1.72 4.55
CA VAL A 208 2.98 3.05 4.95
C VAL A 208 3.57 4.09 4.01
N ILE A 209 2.72 4.94 3.44
CA ILE A 209 3.11 5.99 2.48
C ILE A 209 2.70 7.35 3.04
N ILE A 210 3.65 8.28 3.16
CA ILE A 210 3.45 9.72 3.38
C ILE A 210 3.78 10.41 2.05
N GLU A 211 2.84 11.15 1.48
CA GLU A 211 2.94 11.68 0.11
C GLU A 211 2.43 13.12 0.02
N ASP A 212 3.28 14.01 -0.48
CA ASP A 212 2.96 15.31 -1.06
C ASP A 212 3.53 15.29 -2.47
N GLU A 213 2.66 15.35 -3.48
CA GLU A 213 3.04 15.19 -4.90
C GLU A 213 4.02 16.25 -5.41
N LYS A 214 4.09 17.41 -4.76
CA LYS A 214 4.95 18.54 -5.13
C LYS A 214 6.29 18.52 -4.38
N VAL A 215 6.31 17.90 -3.19
CA VAL A 215 7.45 17.96 -2.27
C VAL A 215 8.20 16.63 -2.19
N LEU A 216 7.58 15.59 -1.63
CA LEU A 216 8.25 14.33 -1.31
C LEU A 216 7.29 13.15 -1.14
N LYS A 217 7.85 11.95 -1.21
CA LYS A 217 7.19 10.69 -0.87
C LYS A 217 8.09 9.85 0.03
N VAL A 218 7.64 9.56 1.26
CA VAL A 218 8.26 8.55 2.13
C VAL A 218 7.41 7.29 2.10
N ALA A 219 8.00 6.16 1.71
CA ALA A 219 7.32 4.85 1.73
C ALA A 219 8.14 3.85 2.53
N CYS A 220 7.54 3.30 3.60
CA CYS A 220 8.16 2.31 4.48
C CYS A 220 7.47 0.95 4.33
N HIS A 221 8.19 -0.05 3.80
CA HIS A 221 7.80 -1.46 3.78
C HIS A 221 8.05 -2.05 5.17
N LEU A 222 6.97 -2.41 5.87
CA LEU A 222 7.02 -2.87 7.25
C LEU A 222 7.58 -4.30 7.36
N TYR A 223 7.26 -5.19 6.40
CA TYR A 223 7.75 -6.57 6.38
C TYR A 223 9.27 -6.67 6.22
N TYR A 224 9.84 -5.84 5.33
CA TYR A 224 11.27 -5.84 4.98
C TYR A 224 12.09 -4.74 5.67
N ASP A 225 11.49 -3.94 6.56
CA ASP A 225 12.11 -2.80 7.25
C ASP A 225 12.95 -1.87 6.33
N VAL A 226 12.40 -1.53 5.16
CA VAL A 226 13.00 -0.60 4.20
C VAL A 226 12.13 0.64 4.06
N CYS A 227 12.69 1.80 4.37
CA CYS A 227 12.06 3.10 4.10
C CYS A 227 12.78 3.79 2.95
N THR A 228 12.02 4.19 1.92
CA THR A 228 12.49 5.08 0.85
C THR A 228 12.08 6.52 1.16
N VAL A 229 12.94 7.46 0.79
CA VAL A 229 12.65 8.89 0.76
C VAL A 229 12.87 9.33 -0.69
N LYS A 230 11.80 9.60 -1.42
CA LYS A 230 11.83 10.17 -2.76
C LYS A 230 11.52 11.67 -2.65
N ILE A 231 12.32 12.53 -3.27
CA ILE A 231 12.14 14.00 -3.27
C ILE A 231 12.08 14.51 -4.71
N ASN A 232 11.29 15.55 -4.92
CA ASN A 232 11.11 16.10 -6.26
C ASN A 232 12.43 16.68 -6.82
N GLY A 233 12.63 16.53 -8.12
CA GLY A 233 13.68 17.17 -8.90
C GLY A 233 14.04 18.61 -8.50
N TRP A 234 13.06 19.46 -8.18
CA TRP A 234 13.29 20.87 -7.84
C TRP A 234 14.17 21.10 -6.59
N TYR A 235 14.42 20.08 -5.77
CA TYR A 235 15.30 20.16 -4.60
C TYR A 235 16.78 19.84 -4.89
N PHE A 236 17.16 19.64 -6.16
CA PHE A 236 18.54 19.33 -6.57
C PHE A 236 19.55 20.37 -6.05
N GLY A 237 20.49 19.91 -5.22
CA GLY A 237 21.51 20.70 -4.55
C GLY A 237 21.00 21.64 -3.45
N ASN A 238 19.74 21.53 -3.05
CA ASN A 238 19.13 22.34 -1.98
C ASN A 238 19.04 21.58 -0.65
N THR A 239 19.42 20.29 -0.62
CA THR A 239 19.30 19.44 0.57
C THR A 239 20.61 19.25 1.30
N ALA A 240 20.52 18.90 2.58
CA ALA A 240 21.63 18.31 3.32
C ALA A 240 21.12 17.40 4.46
N GLY A 241 21.97 16.49 4.92
CA GLY A 241 21.70 15.61 6.06
C GLY A 241 22.47 14.30 5.96
N LEU A 242 21.98 13.26 6.63
CA LEU A 242 22.51 11.90 6.48
C LEU A 242 22.28 11.30 5.08
N LEU A 243 21.28 11.77 4.33
CA LEU A 243 20.95 11.27 3.00
C LEU A 243 21.68 12.00 1.85
N GLY A 244 22.71 12.80 2.16
CA GLY A 244 23.54 13.47 1.15
C GLY A 244 23.15 14.92 0.88
N THR A 245 23.71 15.48 -0.21
CA THR A 245 23.42 16.85 -0.68
C THR A 245 22.44 16.87 -1.86
N TYR A 246 22.29 15.74 -2.57
CA TYR A 246 21.44 15.58 -3.74
C TYR A 246 21.87 16.48 -4.91
N ASN A 247 23.16 16.45 -5.22
CA ASN A 247 23.77 17.19 -6.32
C ASN A 247 24.44 16.28 -7.37
N ASN A 248 24.22 14.96 -7.27
CA ASN A 248 24.83 13.91 -8.08
C ASN A 248 26.36 13.84 -7.97
N GLU A 249 26.95 14.24 -6.82
CA GLU A 249 28.38 14.12 -6.51
C GLU A 249 28.61 13.30 -5.23
N PRO A 250 28.77 11.96 -5.34
CA PRO A 250 28.88 11.06 -4.20
C PRO A 250 30.09 11.37 -3.29
N SER A 251 31.11 12.05 -3.80
CA SER A 251 32.28 12.39 -2.99
C SER A 251 32.02 13.48 -1.94
N ASP A 252 30.92 14.23 -2.04
CA ASP A 252 30.55 15.24 -1.04
C ASP A 252 29.42 14.83 -0.08
N ASP A 253 28.73 13.71 -0.30
CA ASP A 253 27.63 13.19 0.53
C ASP A 253 27.89 13.23 2.05
N PHE A 254 29.15 13.01 2.47
CA PHE A 254 29.56 13.11 3.87
C PHE A 254 29.87 14.54 4.33
N MET A 255 29.14 15.52 3.77
CA MET A 255 29.18 16.93 4.15
C MET A 255 28.60 17.12 5.54
N ARG A 256 29.33 17.84 6.39
CA ARG A 256 28.85 18.28 7.71
C ARG A 256 28.13 19.62 7.57
N PRO A 257 27.28 20.03 8.54
CA PRO A 257 26.48 21.26 8.47
C PRO A 257 27.21 22.57 8.13
N ARG A 258 28.54 22.63 8.35
CA ARG A 258 29.40 23.77 7.99
C ARG A 258 30.14 23.60 6.64
N GLY A 259 29.61 22.82 5.72
CA GLY A 259 30.20 22.57 4.39
C GLY A 259 31.47 21.71 4.37
N GLN A 260 31.90 21.16 5.51
CA GLN A 260 33.11 20.33 5.57
C GLN A 260 32.78 18.87 5.29
N VAL A 261 33.21 18.35 4.14
CA VAL A 261 33.20 16.92 3.81
C VAL A 261 34.19 16.15 4.69
N VAL A 262 33.81 14.96 5.17
CA VAL A 262 34.68 14.08 5.99
C VAL A 262 34.58 12.60 5.62
N ASN A 263 35.70 11.88 5.64
CA ASN A 263 35.74 10.45 5.31
C ASN A 263 35.33 9.53 6.48
N ASN A 264 34.97 10.09 7.65
CA ASN A 264 34.64 9.31 8.84
C ASN A 264 33.13 9.36 9.11
N VAL A 265 32.43 8.28 8.73
CA VAL A 265 30.98 8.10 8.90
C VAL A 265 30.50 8.40 10.33
N GLY A 266 31.26 8.00 11.36
CA GLY A 266 30.90 8.26 12.75
C GLY A 266 30.96 9.75 13.12
N GLN A 267 31.95 10.48 12.59
CA GLN A 267 32.04 11.93 12.76
C GLN A 267 31.01 12.68 11.92
N PHE A 268 30.69 12.20 10.71
CA PHE A 268 29.63 12.72 9.86
C PHE A 268 28.27 12.59 10.58
N MET A 269 27.88 11.37 10.97
CA MET A 269 26.58 11.11 11.58
C MET A 269 26.42 11.84 12.92
N LYS A 270 27.43 11.85 13.79
CA LYS A 270 27.42 12.60 15.07
C LYS A 270 27.24 14.12 14.88
N LYS A 271 27.43 14.65 13.66
CA LYS A 271 27.29 16.09 13.37
C LYS A 271 25.91 16.48 12.81
N TRP A 272 25.07 15.49 12.51
CA TRP A 272 23.67 15.68 12.11
C TRP A 272 22.67 15.38 13.24
N GLU A 273 23.13 15.28 14.49
CA GLU A 273 22.28 15.17 15.68
C GLU A 273 21.45 16.45 15.92
N THR A 274 20.13 16.30 16.10
CA THR A 274 19.22 17.44 16.28
C THR A 274 18.95 17.79 17.74
N MET A 275 19.49 17.03 18.70
CA MET A 275 19.34 17.26 20.14
C MET A 275 20.69 17.26 20.86
N ARG A 276 20.92 18.25 21.73
CA ARG A 276 22.10 18.29 22.61
C ARG A 276 21.86 17.35 23.82
N GLY A 277 22.47 16.16 23.82
CA GLY A 277 22.35 15.23 24.95
C GLY A 277 22.80 13.79 24.68
N CYS A 278 22.93 13.40 23.41
CA CYS A 278 23.33 12.07 22.95
C CYS A 278 24.75 11.71 23.42
N LYS A 279 24.87 10.89 24.47
CA LYS A 279 26.17 10.58 25.10
C LYS A 279 26.90 9.42 24.44
N ALA A 280 26.22 8.52 23.73
CA ALA A 280 26.90 7.41 23.09
C ALA A 280 27.70 7.88 21.86
N PRO A 281 28.82 7.21 21.54
CA PRO A 281 29.43 7.32 20.22
C PRO A 281 28.54 6.65 19.17
N VAL A 282 28.54 7.18 17.95
CA VAL A 282 27.95 6.49 16.80
C VAL A 282 28.72 5.19 16.56
N ASN A 283 28.00 4.07 16.51
CA ASN A 283 28.55 2.76 16.19
C ASN A 283 28.64 2.60 14.67
N VAL A 284 29.84 2.64 14.09
CA VAL A 284 30.05 2.40 12.65
C VAL A 284 30.28 0.93 12.41
N LEU A 285 29.41 0.30 11.63
CA LEU A 285 29.45 -1.14 11.36
C LEU A 285 30.58 -1.46 10.37
N LYS A 286 31.66 -2.04 10.89
CA LYS A 286 32.84 -2.46 10.12
C LYS A 286 33.02 -3.98 10.04
N ASN A 287 32.35 -4.72 10.90
CA ASN A 287 32.41 -6.18 10.89
C ASN A 287 31.59 -6.70 9.72
N THR A 288 32.09 -7.74 9.05
CA THR A 288 31.46 -8.44 7.94
C THR A 288 31.35 -9.93 8.27
N ALA A 289 30.35 -10.62 7.73
CA ALA A 289 30.26 -12.07 7.88
C ALA A 289 31.56 -12.74 7.39
N PRO A 290 32.18 -13.64 8.17
CA PRO A 290 33.44 -14.27 7.77
C PRO A 290 33.31 -15.06 6.47
N GLU A 291 34.34 -15.05 5.64
CA GLU A 291 34.39 -15.86 4.42
C GLU A 291 34.12 -17.34 4.74
N GLY A 292 33.31 -17.99 3.90
CA GLY A 292 32.91 -19.39 4.08
C GLY A 292 31.83 -19.65 5.13
N SER A 293 31.45 -18.66 5.94
CA SER A 293 30.26 -18.74 6.81
C SER A 293 28.97 -18.89 5.99
N GLU A 294 27.89 -19.34 6.64
CA GLU A 294 26.57 -19.47 6.00
C GLU A 294 26.06 -18.12 5.48
N GLY A 295 26.10 -17.08 6.31
CA GLY A 295 25.70 -15.72 5.91
C GLY A 295 26.51 -15.15 4.75
N TYR A 296 27.83 -15.40 4.72
CA TYR A 296 28.67 -15.01 3.58
C TYR A 296 28.24 -15.70 2.28
N LYS A 297 28.01 -17.02 2.33
CA LYS A 297 27.56 -17.81 1.18
C LYS A 297 26.18 -17.39 0.66
N LEU A 298 25.28 -16.98 1.56
CA LEU A 298 23.98 -16.42 1.18
C LEU A 298 24.14 -15.07 0.46
N CYS A 299 24.91 -14.12 1.02
CA CYS A 299 25.17 -12.85 0.34
C CYS A 299 25.87 -13.05 -1.02
N GLU A 300 26.79 -14.00 -1.12
CA GLU A 300 27.49 -14.32 -2.36
C GLU A 300 26.56 -14.93 -3.42
N ARG A 301 25.65 -15.82 -3.02
CA ARG A 301 24.62 -16.37 -3.91
C ARG A 301 23.78 -15.27 -4.56
N TYR A 302 23.28 -14.30 -3.80
CA TYR A 302 22.32 -13.34 -4.35
C TYR A 302 22.95 -12.08 -4.97
N PHE A 303 24.15 -11.66 -4.53
CA PHE A 303 24.80 -10.43 -5.02
C PHE A 303 26.10 -10.65 -5.82
N LYS A 304 26.45 -11.90 -6.16
CA LYS A 304 27.55 -12.21 -7.09
C LYS A 304 27.25 -13.31 -8.12
N SER A 305 26.28 -14.20 -7.88
CA SER A 305 25.99 -15.28 -8.83
C SER A 305 25.15 -14.75 -10.01
N ASP A 306 25.53 -15.13 -11.23
CA ASP A 306 24.73 -14.84 -12.43
C ASP A 306 23.38 -15.58 -12.41
N ASP A 307 23.29 -16.72 -11.69
CA ASP A 307 22.04 -17.47 -11.43
C ASP A 307 21.11 -16.79 -10.40
N SER A 308 21.48 -15.62 -9.86
CA SER A 308 20.65 -14.87 -8.91
C SER A 308 19.41 -14.27 -9.58
N PRO A 309 18.22 -14.27 -8.95
CA PRO A 309 17.06 -13.50 -9.45
C PRO A 309 17.29 -11.98 -9.51
N LEU A 310 18.38 -11.49 -8.88
CA LEU A 310 18.82 -10.10 -8.93
C LEU A 310 19.74 -9.80 -10.14
N SER A 311 20.24 -10.81 -10.85
CA SER A 311 21.31 -10.63 -11.86
C SER A 311 20.88 -9.79 -13.07
N GLU A 312 19.59 -9.77 -13.37
CA GLU A 312 18.97 -8.91 -14.40
C GLU A 312 19.28 -7.41 -14.19
N GLY A 313 19.55 -6.98 -12.96
CA GLY A 313 19.94 -5.60 -12.65
C GLY A 313 21.44 -5.32 -12.65
N PHE A 314 22.30 -6.34 -12.61
CA PHE A 314 23.73 -6.19 -12.26
C PHE A 314 24.53 -5.35 -13.26
N TRP A 315 24.06 -5.25 -14.51
CA TRP A 315 24.67 -4.43 -15.56
C TRP A 315 24.34 -2.94 -15.43
N GLN A 316 23.22 -2.59 -14.81
CA GLN A 316 22.75 -1.21 -14.62
C GLN A 316 23.13 -0.67 -13.24
N GLU A 317 22.89 -1.45 -12.18
CA GLU A 317 23.14 -1.06 -10.79
C GLU A 317 24.11 -2.07 -10.16
N SER A 318 25.28 -1.61 -9.70
CA SER A 318 26.33 -2.53 -9.26
C SER A 318 25.89 -3.30 -8.01
N PRO A 319 25.96 -4.63 -7.97
CA PRO A 319 25.58 -5.39 -6.78
C PRO A 319 26.66 -5.36 -5.68
N LYS A 320 27.86 -4.86 -5.97
CA LYS A 320 29.01 -4.88 -5.05
C LYS A 320 28.79 -4.09 -3.75
N PRO A 321 28.21 -2.87 -3.73
CA PRO A 321 27.84 -2.18 -2.50
C PRO A 321 26.79 -2.96 -1.70
N TYR A 322 25.77 -3.50 -2.36
CA TYR A 322 24.72 -4.30 -1.73
C TYR A 322 25.26 -5.61 -1.11
N PHE A 323 26.23 -6.25 -1.75
CA PHE A 323 26.96 -7.39 -1.17
C PHE A 323 27.65 -7.01 0.15
N ASP A 324 28.33 -5.86 0.21
CA ASP A 324 28.97 -5.36 1.44
C ASP A 324 27.93 -5.00 2.53
N LEU A 325 26.82 -4.36 2.16
CA LEU A 325 25.70 -4.13 3.08
C LEU A 325 25.15 -5.45 3.66
N CYS A 326 24.93 -6.47 2.81
CA CYS A 326 24.48 -7.79 3.22
C CYS A 326 25.47 -8.45 4.21
N LEU A 327 26.78 -8.42 3.92
CA LEU A 327 27.80 -8.97 4.81
C LEU A 327 27.84 -8.26 6.17
N ARG A 328 27.67 -6.93 6.19
CA ARG A 328 27.62 -6.15 7.43
C ARG A 328 26.34 -6.40 8.22
N HIS A 329 25.20 -6.52 7.54
CA HIS A 329 23.93 -6.88 8.16
C HIS A 329 24.05 -8.25 8.85
N MET A 330 24.52 -9.27 8.14
CA MET A 330 24.78 -10.61 8.67
C MET A 330 25.67 -10.61 9.92
N ALA A 331 26.67 -9.73 9.99
CA ALA A 331 27.57 -9.60 11.15
C ALA A 331 26.95 -8.82 12.33
N ALA A 332 25.88 -8.08 12.10
CA ALA A 332 25.13 -7.32 13.12
C ALA A 332 23.88 -8.07 13.62
N LEU A 333 23.45 -9.14 12.95
CA LEU A 333 22.29 -9.93 13.36
C LEU A 333 22.46 -10.48 14.79
N PRO A 334 21.44 -10.31 15.67
CA PRO A 334 21.37 -11.04 16.93
C PRO A 334 21.35 -12.56 16.70
N THR A 335 21.91 -13.34 17.62
CA THR A 335 22.02 -14.81 17.53
C THR A 335 20.69 -15.57 17.38
N ASN A 336 19.55 -14.90 17.59
CA ASN A 336 18.21 -15.48 17.50
C ASN A 336 17.47 -15.13 16.19
N GLN A 337 18.09 -14.40 15.24
CA GLN A 337 17.44 -14.03 13.97
C GLN A 337 17.81 -14.96 12.82
N GLU A 338 16.84 -15.18 11.91
CA GLU A 338 17.04 -15.94 10.68
C GLU A 338 17.95 -15.15 9.71
N PRO A 339 19.10 -15.72 9.26
CA PRO A 339 20.04 -15.03 8.35
C PRO A 339 19.38 -14.47 7.08
N MET A 340 18.33 -15.12 6.59
CA MET A 340 17.64 -14.72 5.36
C MET A 340 17.04 -13.30 5.46
N LYS A 341 16.65 -12.83 6.65
CA LYS A 341 16.11 -11.46 6.83
C LYS A 341 17.11 -10.39 6.36
N ALA A 342 18.40 -10.58 6.64
CA ALA A 342 19.45 -9.66 6.19
C ALA A 342 19.56 -9.61 4.65
N VAL A 343 19.45 -10.76 3.99
CA VAL A 343 19.41 -10.83 2.51
C VAL A 343 18.18 -10.08 2.01
N CYS A 344 16.99 -10.42 2.51
CA CYS A 344 15.72 -9.90 1.98
C CYS A 344 15.59 -8.39 2.08
N ASN A 345 15.98 -7.79 3.22
CA ASN A 345 15.95 -6.34 3.40
C ASN A 345 16.86 -5.63 2.39
N VAL A 346 18.06 -6.18 2.12
CA VAL A 346 19.01 -5.61 1.15
C VAL A 346 18.58 -5.90 -0.29
N SER A 347 17.96 -7.06 -0.56
CA SER A 347 17.41 -7.41 -1.88
C SER A 347 16.22 -6.52 -2.26
N LEU A 348 15.31 -6.21 -1.32
CA LEU A 348 14.24 -5.24 -1.59
C LEU A 348 14.81 -3.86 -1.92
N ALA A 349 15.80 -3.39 -1.16
CA ALA A 349 16.45 -2.11 -1.43
C ALA A 349 17.09 -2.08 -2.84
N TYR A 350 17.68 -3.19 -3.29
CA TYR A 350 18.18 -3.33 -4.65
C TYR A 350 17.06 -3.26 -5.70
N LEU A 351 15.94 -3.96 -5.50
CA LEU A 351 14.77 -3.89 -6.39
C LEU A 351 14.17 -2.47 -6.47
N LEU A 352 14.01 -1.80 -5.33
CA LEU A 352 13.51 -0.42 -5.27
C LEU A 352 14.45 0.58 -5.97
N GLN A 353 15.74 0.27 -6.08
CA GLN A 353 16.69 1.05 -6.86
C GLN A 353 16.54 0.75 -8.36
N LEU A 354 16.38 -0.51 -8.76
CA LEU A 354 16.12 -0.91 -10.15
C LEU A 354 14.81 -0.34 -10.71
N GLU A 355 13.78 -0.15 -9.86
CA GLU A 355 12.52 0.51 -10.20
C GLU A 355 12.72 1.93 -10.78
N LYS A 356 13.78 2.64 -10.36
CA LYS A 356 14.16 3.95 -10.92
C LYS A 356 14.39 3.87 -12.43
N TYR A 357 15.04 2.80 -12.86
CA TYR A 357 15.38 2.51 -14.26
C TYR A 357 14.29 1.69 -14.99
N SER A 358 13.16 1.42 -14.33
CA SER A 358 12.08 0.54 -14.83
C SER A 358 12.54 -0.90 -15.12
N ILE A 359 13.59 -1.38 -14.42
CA ILE A 359 14.07 -2.76 -14.53
C ILE A 359 13.30 -3.64 -13.54
N MET A 360 12.72 -4.73 -14.03
CA MET A 360 11.91 -5.67 -13.25
C MET A 360 12.76 -6.87 -12.83
N ALA A 361 13.31 -6.84 -11.62
CA ALA A 361 13.94 -8.00 -10.97
C ALA A 361 13.00 -8.61 -9.91
N THR A 362 13.26 -9.85 -9.49
CA THR A 362 12.44 -10.56 -8.49
C THR A 362 13.21 -10.79 -7.18
N LEU A 363 12.49 -10.86 -6.06
CA LEU A 363 13.10 -11.25 -4.79
C LEU A 363 13.49 -12.74 -4.81
N PRO A 364 14.51 -13.15 -4.02
CA PRO A 364 14.71 -14.55 -3.67
C PRO A 364 13.40 -15.20 -3.19
N THR A 365 13.10 -16.42 -3.64
CA THR A 365 11.86 -17.11 -3.24
C THR A 365 11.83 -17.41 -1.74
N GLU A 366 12.99 -17.51 -1.11
CA GLU A 366 13.14 -17.65 0.35
C GLU A 366 12.81 -16.35 1.12
N CYS A 367 12.65 -15.21 0.43
CA CYS A 367 12.09 -13.97 0.99
C CYS A 367 10.56 -13.89 0.92
N LEU A 368 9.94 -14.85 0.22
CA LEU A 368 8.50 -14.90 -0.04
C LEU A 368 7.93 -16.15 0.66
N MET A 369 7.93 -16.10 1.99
CA MET A 369 7.51 -17.19 2.87
C MET A 369 6.17 -16.86 3.54
N CYS A 370 5.13 -17.60 3.18
CA CYS A 370 3.79 -17.42 3.74
C CYS A 370 3.58 -18.28 4.99
N GLN A 371 2.92 -17.74 6.00
CA GLN A 371 2.62 -18.45 7.25
C GLN A 371 1.24 -19.14 7.15
N ILE A 372 1.21 -20.47 7.20
CA ILE A 372 0.00 -21.30 7.15
C ILE A 372 -0.30 -21.86 8.55
N GLY A 373 -1.18 -21.20 9.30
CA GLY A 373 -1.47 -21.57 10.69
C GLY A 373 -0.31 -21.26 11.64
N ALA A 374 -0.20 -22.00 12.76
CA ALA A 374 0.76 -21.67 13.82
C ALA A 374 2.22 -21.94 13.45
N ASP A 375 2.53 -23.11 12.87
CA ASP A 375 3.92 -23.61 12.78
C ASP A 375 4.41 -23.87 11.34
N LYS A 376 3.54 -23.81 10.32
CA LYS A 376 3.87 -24.24 8.95
C LYS A 376 4.15 -23.03 8.06
N LYS A 377 5.43 -22.81 7.72
CA LYS A 377 5.84 -21.90 6.64
C LYS A 377 5.68 -22.59 5.26
N LEU A 378 5.20 -21.86 4.25
CA LEU A 378 5.06 -22.29 2.87
C LEU A 378 5.88 -21.36 1.98
N GLY A 379 6.74 -21.91 1.12
CA GLY A 379 7.55 -21.13 0.18
C GLY A 379 6.78 -20.73 -1.06
N PHE A 380 7.20 -19.64 -1.71
CA PHE A 380 6.61 -19.12 -2.93
C PHE A 380 6.44 -20.18 -4.03
N GLY A 381 5.27 -20.18 -4.67
CA GLY A 381 4.92 -21.14 -5.73
C GLY A 381 4.69 -22.58 -5.26
N VAL A 382 4.91 -22.91 -3.98
CA VAL A 382 4.58 -24.21 -3.41
C VAL A 382 3.11 -24.22 -3.02
N THR A 383 2.39 -25.27 -3.40
CA THR A 383 1.00 -25.50 -3.01
C THR A 383 0.90 -26.49 -1.85
N THR A 384 -0.10 -26.34 -0.99
CA THR A 384 -0.37 -27.28 0.09
C THR A 384 -1.85 -27.37 0.41
N HIS A 385 -2.29 -28.51 0.96
CA HIS A 385 -3.67 -28.68 1.40
C HIS A 385 -3.83 -28.38 2.90
N ILE A 386 -4.98 -27.83 3.27
CA ILE A 386 -5.46 -27.70 4.64
C ILE A 386 -6.68 -28.60 4.80
N GLU A 387 -6.54 -29.61 5.67
CA GLU A 387 -7.59 -30.58 6.01
C GLU A 387 -8.40 -30.16 7.24
N THR A 388 -7.85 -29.29 8.10
CA THR A 388 -8.48 -28.82 9.33
C THR A 388 -8.87 -27.34 9.22
N VAL A 389 -10.17 -27.04 9.30
CA VAL A 389 -10.65 -25.66 9.27
C VAL A 389 -10.35 -24.97 10.60
N PRO A 390 -9.58 -23.87 10.64
CA PRO A 390 -9.54 -23.01 11.81
C PRO A 390 -10.93 -22.40 12.05
N THR A 391 -11.51 -22.61 13.22
CA THR A 391 -12.78 -21.98 13.65
C THR A 391 -12.54 -20.52 14.01
N SER A 392 -12.22 -19.72 13.00
CA SER A 392 -11.92 -18.29 13.08
C SER A 392 -12.40 -17.57 11.82
N MET A 393 -12.66 -16.28 11.94
CA MET A 393 -13.23 -15.48 10.87
C MET A 393 -12.44 -14.20 10.61
N ASP A 394 -12.32 -13.85 9.34
CA ASP A 394 -11.90 -12.53 8.87
C ASP A 394 -13.09 -11.81 8.23
N VAL A 395 -13.41 -10.63 8.76
CA VAL A 395 -14.54 -9.79 8.30
C VAL A 395 -14.00 -8.48 7.75
N VAL A 396 -14.27 -8.18 6.49
CA VAL A 396 -13.89 -6.91 5.86
C VAL A 396 -15.13 -6.05 5.69
N LEU A 397 -15.11 -4.84 6.25
CA LEU A 397 -16.19 -3.86 6.14
C LEU A 397 -15.81 -2.85 5.06
N VAL A 398 -16.64 -2.69 4.04
CA VAL A 398 -16.45 -1.72 2.96
C VAL A 398 -17.55 -0.68 3.07
N VAL A 399 -17.20 0.58 3.30
CA VAL A 399 -18.15 1.65 3.62
C VAL A 399 -17.96 2.81 2.67
N GLU A 400 -19.04 3.21 2.00
CA GLU A 400 -19.08 4.47 1.26
C GLU A 400 -19.02 5.64 2.25
N GLU A 401 -17.97 6.45 2.18
CA GLU A 401 -17.77 7.65 2.99
C GLU A 401 -18.63 8.79 2.44
N ASP A 402 -19.93 8.72 2.72
CA ASP A 402 -20.92 9.72 2.32
C ASP A 402 -21.98 9.92 3.43
N ALA A 403 -22.63 11.09 3.43
CA ALA A 403 -23.59 11.53 4.45
C ALA A 403 -24.81 10.62 4.57
N CYS A 404 -25.17 9.90 3.50
CA CYS A 404 -26.25 8.91 3.51
C CYS A 404 -26.03 7.79 4.55
N HIS A 405 -24.77 7.47 4.90
CA HIS A 405 -24.39 6.43 5.85
C HIS A 405 -23.87 6.94 7.20
N ALA A 406 -24.01 8.24 7.49
CA ALA A 406 -23.77 8.80 8.82
C ALA A 406 -24.50 8.04 9.95
N ASP A 407 -25.78 7.67 9.74
CA ASP A 407 -26.55 6.86 10.70
C ASP A 407 -25.97 5.44 10.87
N VAL A 408 -25.50 4.83 9.78
CA VAL A 408 -25.02 3.43 9.76
C VAL A 408 -23.67 3.32 10.45
N VAL A 409 -22.74 4.24 10.17
CA VAL A 409 -21.41 4.26 10.80
C VAL A 409 -21.52 4.51 12.31
N ARG A 410 -22.44 5.37 12.77
CA ARG A 410 -22.70 5.57 14.21
C ARG A 410 -23.12 4.31 14.95
N GLU A 411 -23.84 3.41 14.27
CA GLU A 411 -24.31 2.15 14.84
C GLU A 411 -23.33 0.98 14.59
N LEU A 412 -22.27 1.20 13.81
CA LEU A 412 -21.36 0.16 13.31
C LEU A 412 -20.60 -0.56 14.43
N ASP A 413 -20.00 0.17 15.39
CA ASP A 413 -19.33 -0.41 16.57
C ASP A 413 -20.24 -1.41 17.30
N SER A 414 -21.45 -0.97 17.67
CA SER A 414 -22.41 -1.82 18.39
C SER A 414 -22.90 -3.01 17.56
N THR A 415 -22.92 -2.87 16.23
CA THR A 415 -23.33 -3.93 15.30
C THR A 415 -22.23 -4.98 15.19
N ILE A 416 -20.97 -4.56 15.02
CA ILE A 416 -19.82 -5.45 14.85
C ILE A 416 -19.45 -6.15 16.16
N ARG A 417 -19.58 -5.50 17.31
CA ARG A 417 -19.51 -6.19 18.63
C ARG A 417 -20.57 -7.27 18.78
N LEU A 418 -21.75 -7.11 18.16
CA LEU A 418 -22.78 -8.15 18.15
C LEU A 418 -22.48 -9.26 17.15
N VAL A 419 -21.92 -8.95 15.97
CA VAL A 419 -21.41 -9.95 15.00
C VAL A 419 -20.37 -10.84 15.68
N ASP A 420 -19.35 -10.24 16.31
CA ASP A 420 -18.30 -10.96 17.02
C ASP A 420 -18.85 -11.83 18.17
N LYS A 421 -19.81 -11.31 18.93
CA LYS A 421 -20.50 -12.06 19.98
C LYS A 421 -21.26 -13.28 19.44
N GLU A 422 -22.00 -13.15 18.34
CA GLU A 422 -22.72 -14.28 17.73
C GLU A 422 -21.74 -15.30 17.09
N LEU A 423 -20.61 -14.84 16.53
CA LEU A 423 -19.51 -15.71 16.07
C LEU A 423 -18.92 -16.53 17.22
N ILE A 424 -18.60 -15.89 18.34
CA ILE A 424 -18.12 -16.57 19.56
C ILE A 424 -19.16 -17.55 20.09
N ALA A 425 -20.44 -17.19 20.10
CA ALA A 425 -21.54 -18.08 20.50
C ALA A 425 -21.72 -19.30 19.56
N ALA A 426 -21.23 -19.21 18.31
CA ALA A 426 -21.22 -20.29 17.33
C ALA A 426 -19.91 -21.12 17.32
N GLY A 427 -18.95 -20.81 18.20
CA GLY A 427 -17.68 -21.54 18.33
C GLY A 427 -16.51 -20.96 17.53
N PHE A 428 -16.67 -19.79 16.91
CA PHE A 428 -15.56 -19.07 16.29
C PHE A 428 -14.72 -18.33 17.34
N SER A 429 -13.41 -18.24 17.10
CA SER A 429 -12.45 -17.63 18.01
C SER A 429 -11.37 -16.90 17.20
N ASN A 430 -10.64 -15.97 17.84
CA ASN A 430 -9.62 -15.16 17.15
C ASN A 430 -10.19 -14.48 15.89
N ASN A 431 -11.38 -13.88 15.99
CA ASN A 431 -12.02 -13.15 14.90
C ASN A 431 -11.34 -11.78 14.74
N ARG A 432 -11.15 -11.34 13.50
CA ARG A 432 -10.58 -10.01 13.21
C ARG A 432 -11.36 -9.30 12.12
N PHE A 433 -11.34 -7.99 12.20
CA PHE A 433 -12.13 -7.07 11.40
C PHE A 433 -11.20 -6.11 10.67
N SER A 434 -11.54 -5.72 9.45
CA SER A 434 -10.90 -4.63 8.73
C SER A 434 -11.97 -3.64 8.26
N LEU A 435 -11.56 -2.40 8.00
CA LEU A 435 -12.44 -1.35 7.51
C LEU A 435 -11.80 -0.68 6.29
N ILE A 436 -12.57 -0.55 5.23
CA ILE A 436 -12.21 0.12 3.97
C ILE A 436 -13.20 1.27 3.78
N GLY A 437 -12.66 2.47 3.59
CA GLY A 437 -13.42 3.62 3.13
C GLY A 437 -13.28 3.75 1.60
N PHE A 438 -14.28 4.33 0.95
CA PHE A 438 -14.21 4.75 -0.46
C PHE A 438 -15.33 5.76 -0.77
N GLY A 439 -15.35 6.35 -1.97
CA GLY A 439 -16.51 7.06 -2.51
C GLY A 439 -16.74 8.49 -2.01
N HIS A 440 -15.83 9.08 -1.22
CA HIS A 440 -16.07 10.43 -0.69
C HIS A 440 -16.13 11.52 -1.78
N GLY A 441 -17.22 12.29 -1.79
CA GLY A 441 -17.56 13.26 -2.86
C GLY A 441 -16.61 14.45 -3.08
N SER A 442 -15.50 14.55 -2.34
CA SER A 442 -14.47 15.59 -2.57
C SER A 442 -13.38 15.20 -3.57
N GLY A 443 -13.44 14.01 -4.16
CA GLY A 443 -12.36 13.43 -5.01
C GLY A 443 -11.14 12.95 -4.20
N ARG A 444 -10.66 13.77 -3.25
CA ARG A 444 -9.61 13.42 -2.29
C ARG A 444 -9.97 12.17 -1.50
N ASN A 445 -9.15 11.13 -1.66
CA ASN A 445 -9.32 9.82 -1.02
C ASN A 445 -10.68 9.15 -1.34
N SER A 446 -11.18 9.35 -2.57
CA SER A 446 -12.38 8.68 -3.09
C SER A 446 -12.11 7.23 -3.52
N MET A 447 -10.88 6.91 -3.93
CA MET A 447 -10.46 5.53 -4.18
C MET A 447 -10.56 4.64 -2.92
N PRO A 448 -10.76 3.32 -3.06
CA PRO A 448 -10.75 2.37 -1.95
C PRO A 448 -9.45 2.43 -1.14
N HIS A 449 -9.57 2.52 0.18
CA HIS A 449 -8.42 2.65 1.08
C HIS A 449 -8.67 1.98 2.44
N VAL A 450 -7.63 1.39 3.03
CA VAL A 450 -7.72 0.79 4.38
C VAL A 450 -7.77 1.88 5.45
N ARG A 451 -8.69 1.73 6.40
CA ARG A 451 -8.70 2.48 7.67
C ARG A 451 -8.09 1.62 8.78
N THR A 452 -7.00 2.09 9.40
CA THR A 452 -6.27 1.31 10.41
C THR A 452 -6.92 1.40 11.79
N ALA A 453 -6.60 0.44 12.66
CA ALA A 453 -6.73 0.64 14.10
C ALA A 453 -5.44 0.17 14.81
N ARG A 454 -4.87 1.03 15.65
CA ARG A 454 -3.56 0.89 16.28
C ARG A 454 -2.42 0.64 15.28
N GLY A 455 -2.53 1.20 14.07
CA GLY A 455 -1.60 0.97 12.96
C GLY A 455 -1.78 -0.34 12.18
N SER A 456 -2.72 -1.20 12.59
CA SER A 456 -2.99 -2.49 11.95
C SER A 456 -4.12 -2.41 10.92
N VAL A 457 -3.98 -3.14 9.81
CA VAL A 457 -5.00 -3.27 8.74
C VAL A 457 -6.15 -4.21 9.11
N PHE A 458 -5.89 -5.19 9.99
CA PHE A 458 -6.89 -6.03 10.64
C PHE A 458 -6.76 -5.87 12.16
N PHE A 459 -7.89 -5.79 12.87
CA PHE A 459 -7.96 -5.50 14.30
C PHE A 459 -9.12 -6.23 14.98
N GLU A 460 -9.08 -6.35 16.31
CA GLU A 460 -10.20 -6.88 17.08
C GLU A 460 -11.43 -5.95 17.04
N SER A 461 -12.64 -6.52 17.13
CA SER A 461 -13.93 -5.81 17.09
C SER A 461 -13.98 -4.58 18.01
N HIS A 462 -13.28 -4.64 19.15
CA HIS A 462 -13.28 -3.58 20.15
C HIS A 462 -12.54 -2.30 19.74
N ASN A 463 -11.66 -2.36 18.72
CA ASN A 463 -10.86 -1.24 18.21
C ASN A 463 -11.50 -0.53 17.00
N LEU A 464 -12.62 -1.03 16.49
CA LEU A 464 -13.34 -0.43 15.37
C LEU A 464 -13.64 1.08 15.52
N PRO A 465 -13.92 1.63 16.74
CA PRO A 465 -14.10 3.08 16.92
C PRO A 465 -12.91 3.93 16.48
N LEU A 466 -11.68 3.38 16.53
CA LEU A 466 -10.46 4.07 16.07
C LEU A 466 -10.44 4.14 14.53
N ALA A 467 -10.75 3.03 13.85
CA ALA A 467 -10.81 2.99 12.39
C ALA A 467 -11.95 3.84 11.82
N THR A 468 -13.09 3.94 12.52
CA THR A 468 -14.19 4.84 12.14
C THR A 468 -13.94 6.31 12.52
N GLU A 469 -12.90 6.61 13.31
CA GLU A 469 -12.58 7.98 13.68
C GLU A 469 -12.24 8.79 12.43
N LYS A 470 -12.81 10.00 12.32
CA LYS A 470 -12.61 10.92 11.19
C LYS A 470 -12.95 10.31 9.81
N MET A 471 -13.84 9.32 9.74
CA MET A 471 -14.53 8.98 8.48
C MET A 471 -15.29 10.21 7.97
N ARG A 472 -15.20 10.49 6.68
CA ARG A 472 -15.73 11.72 6.09
C ARG A 472 -17.17 11.47 5.66
N LEU A 473 -18.12 11.84 6.51
CA LEU A 473 -19.56 11.56 6.33
C LEU A 473 -20.37 12.86 6.21
N GLU A 474 -19.73 13.96 5.78
CA GLU A 474 -20.39 15.25 5.61
C GLU A 474 -20.70 15.53 4.13
N PRO A 475 -21.85 16.14 3.81
CA PRO A 475 -22.25 16.40 2.44
C PRO A 475 -21.32 17.46 1.80
N VAL A 476 -20.77 17.14 0.63
CA VAL A 476 -19.86 18.03 -0.09
C VAL A 476 -20.65 19.07 -0.88
N ALA A 477 -20.44 20.36 -0.58
CA ALA A 477 -21.23 21.47 -1.14
C ALA A 477 -21.08 21.67 -2.66
N ALA A 478 -19.96 21.25 -3.23
CA ALA A 478 -19.74 21.12 -4.67
C ALA A 478 -18.76 19.95 -4.89
N PRO A 479 -19.15 18.86 -5.58
CA PRO A 479 -18.24 17.76 -5.85
C PRO A 479 -17.08 18.23 -6.74
N ALA A 480 -15.89 17.67 -6.50
CA ALA A 480 -14.75 17.85 -7.40
C ALA A 480 -15.03 17.19 -8.76
N HIS A 481 -14.31 17.58 -9.81
CA HIS A 481 -14.62 17.14 -11.18
C HIS A 481 -14.44 15.63 -11.43
N GLU A 482 -13.73 14.92 -10.56
CA GLU A 482 -13.59 13.46 -10.61
C GLU A 482 -13.79 12.88 -9.20
N THR A 483 -14.91 12.18 -8.99
CA THR A 483 -15.21 11.43 -7.76
C THR A 483 -15.31 9.95 -8.08
N HIS A 484 -14.32 9.15 -7.70
CA HIS A 484 -14.40 7.70 -7.89
C HIS A 484 -15.37 7.10 -6.86
N LYS A 485 -16.49 6.54 -7.34
CA LYS A 485 -17.51 5.83 -6.55
C LYS A 485 -17.71 4.40 -7.05
N ASP A 486 -16.64 3.78 -7.54
CA ASP A 486 -16.71 2.41 -8.05
C ASP A 486 -16.84 1.39 -6.90
N ILE A 487 -18.01 0.73 -6.85
CA ILE A 487 -18.32 -0.31 -5.86
C ILE A 487 -17.61 -1.62 -6.20
N PHE A 488 -17.41 -1.94 -7.48
CA PHE A 488 -16.67 -3.13 -7.90
C PHE A 488 -15.18 -3.00 -7.63
N GLU A 489 -14.57 -1.82 -7.85
CA GLU A 489 -13.20 -1.55 -7.41
C GLU A 489 -13.07 -1.75 -5.90
N ALA A 490 -14.02 -1.23 -5.09
CA ALA A 490 -14.03 -1.39 -3.65
C ALA A 490 -14.18 -2.85 -3.19
N ILE A 491 -15.02 -3.64 -3.86
CA ILE A 491 -15.16 -5.09 -3.61
C ILE A 491 -13.89 -5.85 -4.03
N ARG A 492 -13.30 -5.52 -5.18
CA ARG A 492 -12.05 -6.12 -5.67
C ARG A 492 -10.91 -5.84 -4.71
N PHE A 493 -10.75 -4.60 -4.26
CA PHE A 493 -9.78 -4.20 -3.23
C PHE A 493 -9.99 -5.00 -1.93
N ALA A 494 -11.23 -5.08 -1.44
CA ALA A 494 -11.57 -5.86 -0.25
C ALA A 494 -11.30 -7.38 -0.39
N SER A 495 -11.40 -7.93 -1.59
CA SER A 495 -11.21 -9.37 -1.87
C SER A 495 -9.74 -9.81 -1.97
N VAL A 496 -8.79 -8.88 -2.12
CA VAL A 496 -7.34 -9.13 -2.13
C VAL A 496 -6.64 -8.77 -0.83
N MET A 497 -7.38 -8.27 0.17
CA MET A 497 -6.86 -8.03 1.52
C MET A 497 -6.13 -9.25 2.10
N PRO A 498 -5.14 -9.10 2.99
CA PRO A 498 -4.34 -10.19 3.52
C PRO A 498 -5.11 -11.08 4.52
N PHE A 499 -6.07 -11.84 4.01
CA PHE A 499 -6.85 -12.85 4.72
C PHE A 499 -5.96 -13.96 5.29
N ARG A 500 -6.32 -14.52 6.45
CA ARG A 500 -5.62 -15.68 6.99
C ARG A 500 -5.92 -16.94 6.15
N PRO A 501 -4.93 -17.80 5.91
CA PRO A 501 -5.16 -19.08 5.26
C PRO A 501 -6.10 -19.99 6.08
N GLY A 502 -7.02 -20.69 5.43
CA GLY A 502 -7.98 -21.62 6.06
C GLY A 502 -9.22 -20.98 6.70
N VAL A 503 -9.29 -19.64 6.86
CA VAL A 503 -10.36 -19.01 7.66
C VAL A 503 -11.63 -18.74 6.86
N SER A 504 -12.74 -18.63 7.59
CA SER A 504 -14.00 -18.11 7.04
C SER A 504 -13.85 -16.63 6.66
N LYS A 505 -14.20 -16.28 5.41
CA LYS A 505 -14.03 -14.93 4.86
C LYS A 505 -15.39 -14.30 4.54
N THR A 506 -15.60 -13.05 4.94
CA THR A 506 -16.76 -12.28 4.51
C THR A 506 -16.41 -10.83 4.23
N ILE A 507 -17.09 -10.25 3.25
CA ILE A 507 -17.09 -8.82 2.96
C ILE A 507 -18.51 -8.29 3.23
N VAL A 508 -18.61 -7.20 3.99
CA VAL A 508 -19.86 -6.47 4.22
C VAL A 508 -19.75 -5.11 3.54
N VAL A 509 -20.52 -4.90 2.47
CA VAL A 509 -20.54 -3.66 1.69
C VAL A 509 -21.70 -2.78 2.14
N MET A 510 -21.38 -1.55 2.54
CA MET A 510 -22.32 -0.53 3.03
C MET A 510 -22.32 0.68 2.09
N VAL A 511 -23.19 0.66 1.09
CA VAL A 511 -23.24 1.65 -0.01
C VAL A 511 -24.62 2.27 -0.18
N CYS A 512 -24.65 3.48 -0.72
CA CYS A 512 -25.84 4.23 -1.10
C CYS A 512 -25.91 4.43 -2.62
N ALA A 513 -24.76 4.50 -3.29
CA ALA A 513 -24.70 4.53 -4.74
C ALA A 513 -25.32 3.27 -5.37
N ASP A 514 -25.87 3.44 -6.57
CA ASP A 514 -26.31 2.31 -7.40
C ASP A 514 -25.10 1.49 -7.86
N CYS A 515 -25.20 0.16 -7.79
CA CYS A 515 -24.19 -0.74 -8.32
C CYS A 515 -24.33 -0.83 -9.85
N ASP A 516 -23.49 -0.07 -10.54
CA ASP A 516 -23.54 0.23 -11.97
C ASP A 516 -22.25 -0.25 -12.65
N GLU A 517 -22.36 -1.26 -13.51
CA GLU A 517 -21.22 -1.89 -14.21
C GLU A 517 -20.61 -0.96 -15.27
N GLU A 518 -21.39 -0.04 -15.85
CA GLU A 518 -20.89 0.89 -16.88
C GLU A 518 -19.91 1.94 -16.33
N ARG A 519 -19.77 2.03 -15.00
CA ARG A 519 -18.85 2.96 -14.31
C ARG A 519 -17.57 2.30 -13.80
N SER A 520 -17.39 1.01 -14.07
CA SER A 520 -16.27 0.22 -13.59
C SER A 520 -15.42 -0.29 -14.74
N GLU A 521 -14.11 -0.40 -14.51
CA GLU A 521 -13.22 -1.15 -15.40
C GLU A 521 -13.34 -2.67 -15.21
N LEU A 522 -14.06 -3.12 -14.18
CA LEU A 522 -14.21 -4.53 -13.79
C LEU A 522 -15.61 -5.05 -14.14
N SER A 523 -15.69 -6.23 -14.74
CA SER A 523 -16.98 -6.85 -15.05
C SER A 523 -17.60 -7.54 -13.84
N TYR A 524 -18.93 -7.70 -13.87
CA TYR A 524 -19.69 -8.50 -12.92
C TYR A 524 -19.12 -9.92 -12.76
N SER A 525 -18.77 -10.55 -13.88
CA SER A 525 -18.22 -11.90 -13.91
C SER A 525 -16.87 -12.00 -13.21
N ASP A 526 -16.00 -11.00 -13.33
CA ASP A 526 -14.68 -11.03 -12.71
C ASP A 526 -14.80 -10.97 -11.18
N ILE A 527 -15.62 -10.05 -10.68
CA ILE A 527 -15.92 -9.93 -9.25
C ILE A 527 -16.57 -11.20 -8.70
N GLN A 528 -17.57 -11.76 -9.41
CA GLN A 528 -18.23 -13.00 -9.01
C GLN A 528 -17.23 -14.16 -8.91
N ASN A 529 -16.43 -14.38 -9.96
CA ASN A 529 -15.46 -15.48 -9.99
C ASN A 529 -14.42 -15.32 -8.89
N GLN A 530 -13.87 -14.12 -8.71
CA GLN A 530 -12.89 -13.81 -7.66
C GLN A 530 -13.43 -14.09 -6.25
N LEU A 531 -14.67 -13.72 -5.96
CA LEU A 531 -15.30 -14.01 -4.67
C LEU A 531 -15.57 -15.52 -4.47
N LEU A 532 -16.05 -16.23 -5.49
CA LEU A 532 -16.33 -17.67 -5.42
C LEU A 532 -15.07 -18.53 -5.30
N GLU A 533 -14.00 -18.20 -6.06
CA GLU A 533 -12.72 -18.92 -6.01
C GLU A 533 -12.02 -18.76 -4.65
N HIS A 534 -12.05 -17.57 -4.07
CA HIS A 534 -11.43 -17.29 -2.76
C HIS A 534 -12.32 -17.70 -1.57
N GLY A 535 -13.53 -18.20 -1.82
CA GLY A 535 -14.49 -18.63 -0.80
C GLY A 535 -15.04 -17.48 0.05
N ILE A 536 -15.16 -16.28 -0.54
CA ILE A 536 -15.58 -15.06 0.12
C ILE A 536 -17.09 -14.88 -0.01
N THR A 537 -17.77 -14.70 1.12
CA THR A 537 -19.21 -14.35 1.14
C THR A 537 -19.40 -12.84 1.10
N LEU A 538 -20.38 -12.33 0.35
CA LEU A 538 -20.66 -10.89 0.23
C LEU A 538 -22.03 -10.52 0.81
N HIS A 539 -22.06 -9.69 1.84
CA HIS A 539 -23.28 -9.13 2.40
C HIS A 539 -23.42 -7.66 1.99
N LEU A 540 -24.52 -7.32 1.32
CA LEU A 540 -24.83 -5.95 0.92
C LEU A 540 -25.80 -5.28 1.90
N VAL A 541 -25.49 -4.05 2.28
CA VAL A 541 -26.29 -3.19 3.14
C VAL A 541 -26.48 -1.84 2.42
N SER A 542 -27.72 -1.51 2.05
CA SER A 542 -28.04 -0.22 1.42
C SER A 542 -29.46 0.24 1.78
N ASP A 543 -29.84 1.46 1.44
CA ASP A 543 -31.17 2.01 1.75
C ASP A 543 -32.30 1.49 0.84
N LYS A 544 -31.94 0.69 -0.18
CA LYS A 544 -32.86 0.15 -1.18
C LYS A 544 -34.03 -0.62 -0.52
N PRO A 545 -35.28 -0.43 -1.01
CA PRO A 545 -36.46 -0.99 -0.38
C PRO A 545 -36.57 -2.50 -0.60
N ILE A 546 -37.17 -3.19 0.38
CA ILE A 546 -37.66 -4.56 0.27
C ILE A 546 -39.18 -4.49 0.13
N GLU A 547 -39.71 -4.98 -0.98
CA GLU A 547 -41.13 -4.89 -1.33
C GLU A 547 -41.81 -6.26 -1.21
N VAL A 548 -43.10 -6.27 -0.80
CA VAL A 548 -43.87 -7.50 -0.64
C VAL A 548 -45.03 -7.50 -1.63
N ARG A 549 -45.06 -8.46 -2.55
CA ARG A 549 -46.02 -8.54 -3.67
C ARG A 549 -47.48 -8.76 -3.24
N LYS A 550 -47.75 -9.11 -1.97
CA LYS A 550 -49.10 -9.36 -1.43
C LYS A 550 -49.38 -8.55 -0.16
N SER A 551 -50.50 -7.82 -0.18
CA SER A 551 -50.93 -6.86 0.85
C SER A 551 -51.25 -7.43 2.24
N ILE A 552 -51.41 -8.76 2.37
CA ILE A 552 -51.75 -9.44 3.64
C ILE A 552 -50.59 -9.31 4.64
N ILE A 553 -49.35 -9.31 4.17
CA ILE A 553 -48.17 -9.01 4.98
C ILE A 553 -47.70 -7.62 4.57
N LYS A 554 -48.16 -6.59 5.30
CA LYS A 554 -47.44 -5.30 5.31
C LYS A 554 -46.01 -5.62 5.74
N GLY A 555 -45.00 -5.32 4.92
CA GLY A 555 -43.58 -5.71 5.11
C GLY A 555 -42.86 -5.18 6.36
N ARG A 556 -43.61 -4.72 7.37
CA ARG A 556 -43.12 -4.38 8.71
C ARG A 556 -42.39 -5.57 9.32
N GLY A 557 -41.12 -5.35 9.67
CA GLY A 557 -40.30 -6.35 10.33
C GLY A 557 -39.65 -7.37 9.38
N ILE A 558 -39.56 -7.10 8.08
CA ILE A 558 -38.53 -7.72 7.23
C ILE A 558 -37.30 -6.81 7.26
N TYR A 559 -36.11 -7.39 7.48
CA TYR A 559 -34.85 -6.64 7.57
C TYR A 559 -33.89 -6.96 6.42
N GLY A 560 -33.93 -8.20 5.90
CA GLY A 560 -33.04 -8.66 4.84
C GLY A 560 -33.47 -10.00 4.24
N LEU A 561 -32.75 -10.46 3.23
CA LEU A 561 -33.02 -11.69 2.48
C LEU A 561 -31.74 -12.26 1.85
N ASP A 562 -31.76 -13.53 1.51
CA ASP A 562 -30.77 -14.17 0.64
C ASP A 562 -31.47 -14.99 -0.47
N ALA A 563 -30.74 -15.83 -1.20
CA ALA A 563 -31.31 -16.66 -2.25
C ALA A 563 -32.42 -17.63 -1.76
N ASP A 564 -32.38 -18.10 -0.51
CA ASP A 564 -33.34 -19.10 0.01
C ASP A 564 -34.51 -18.47 0.75
N SER A 565 -34.26 -17.36 1.45
CA SER A 565 -35.06 -17.02 2.62
C SER A 565 -35.12 -15.53 2.92
N VAL A 566 -36.11 -15.16 3.73
CA VAL A 566 -36.37 -13.79 4.18
C VAL A 566 -36.23 -13.75 5.70
N TYR A 567 -35.55 -12.72 6.20
CA TYR A 567 -35.18 -12.57 7.61
C TYR A 567 -35.83 -11.33 8.23
N GLY A 568 -36.32 -11.48 9.46
CA GLY A 568 -37.17 -10.47 10.06
C GLY A 568 -37.38 -10.58 11.57
N SER A 569 -38.40 -9.90 12.08
CA SER A 569 -38.73 -9.78 13.50
C SER A 569 -38.96 -11.13 14.20
N LYS A 570 -39.44 -12.15 13.47
CA LYS A 570 -39.62 -13.53 13.98
C LYS A 570 -38.29 -14.23 14.31
N ASP A 571 -37.19 -13.82 13.69
CA ASP A 571 -35.86 -14.43 13.84
C ASP A 571 -35.08 -13.86 15.03
N VAL A 572 -35.55 -12.75 15.61
CA VAL A 572 -34.89 -12.04 16.72
C VAL A 572 -34.82 -12.93 17.96
N SER A 573 -35.95 -13.52 18.36
CA SER A 573 -36.09 -14.36 19.56
C SER A 573 -35.65 -15.81 19.37
N GLN A 574 -35.39 -16.25 18.13
CA GLN A 574 -34.94 -17.62 17.86
C GLN A 574 -33.45 -17.78 18.17
N ARG A 575 -33.05 -18.94 18.70
CA ARG A 575 -31.62 -19.23 18.98
C ARG A 575 -30.79 -19.40 17.69
N LEU A 576 -31.39 -19.97 16.66
CA LEU A 576 -30.77 -20.17 15.34
C LEU A 576 -31.57 -19.37 14.30
N LEU A 577 -30.90 -18.89 13.25
CA LEU A 577 -31.53 -18.12 12.18
C LEU A 577 -32.24 -19.04 11.17
N MET A 578 -33.49 -19.38 11.45
CA MET A 578 -34.27 -20.22 10.54
C MET A 578 -34.61 -19.46 9.24
N GLY A 579 -35.10 -18.21 9.35
CA GLY A 579 -35.66 -17.47 8.22
C GLY A 579 -37.02 -18.01 7.78
N GLN A 580 -37.62 -17.34 6.79
CA GLN A 580 -38.94 -17.64 6.26
C GLN A 580 -38.88 -17.94 4.74
N PRO A 581 -38.53 -19.17 4.32
CA PRO A 581 -38.39 -19.52 2.90
C PRO A 581 -39.70 -19.39 2.12
N ASP A 582 -40.86 -19.69 2.73
CA ASP A 582 -42.18 -19.55 2.10
C ASP A 582 -42.53 -18.11 1.70
N LEU A 583 -41.85 -17.12 2.29
CA LEU A 583 -41.99 -15.71 1.93
C LEU A 583 -41.04 -15.29 0.81
N ARG A 584 -39.97 -16.04 0.52
CA ARG A 584 -38.94 -15.65 -0.45
C ARG A 584 -39.47 -15.43 -1.88
N PRO A 585 -40.43 -16.22 -2.42
CA PRO A 585 -41.05 -15.94 -3.72
C PRO A 585 -42.02 -14.75 -3.72
N GLN A 586 -42.41 -14.26 -2.54
CA GLN A 586 -43.40 -13.19 -2.36
C GLN A 586 -42.75 -11.81 -2.11
N VAL A 587 -41.44 -11.79 -1.94
CA VAL A 587 -40.62 -10.60 -1.70
C VAL A 587 -39.85 -10.25 -2.96
N ALA A 588 -39.94 -8.98 -3.36
CA ALA A 588 -39.13 -8.37 -4.41
C ALA A 588 -38.12 -7.40 -3.77
N VAL A 589 -37.05 -7.13 -4.51
CA VAL A 589 -36.00 -6.16 -4.16
C VAL A 589 -35.83 -5.19 -5.32
N ALA A 590 -35.26 -4.02 -5.06
CA ALA A 590 -34.85 -3.10 -6.12
C ALA A 590 -33.93 -3.81 -7.13
N LYS A 591 -34.02 -3.44 -8.42
CA LYS A 591 -33.05 -3.86 -9.43
C LYS A 591 -31.71 -3.24 -9.09
N ASP A 592 -30.74 -4.08 -8.78
CA ASP A 592 -29.37 -3.71 -8.44
C ASP A 592 -28.46 -4.92 -8.64
N VAL A 593 -27.31 -4.70 -9.27
CA VAL A 593 -26.38 -5.76 -9.66
C VAL A 593 -25.68 -6.35 -8.43
N CYS A 594 -25.33 -5.54 -7.44
CA CYS A 594 -24.72 -5.99 -6.19
C CYS A 594 -25.72 -6.78 -5.31
N ILE A 595 -27.03 -6.49 -5.37
CA ILE A 595 -28.06 -7.33 -4.70
C ILE A 595 -28.09 -8.74 -5.31
N ALA A 596 -27.91 -8.88 -6.62
CA ALA A 596 -27.79 -10.19 -7.26
C ALA A 596 -26.48 -10.88 -6.87
N LEU A 597 -25.34 -10.18 -7.03
CA LEU A 597 -24.01 -10.65 -6.66
C LEU A 597 -23.95 -11.21 -5.23
N ALA A 598 -24.46 -10.46 -4.25
CA ALA A 598 -24.48 -10.85 -2.84
C ALA A 598 -25.26 -12.16 -2.59
N GLN A 599 -26.28 -12.46 -3.38
CA GLN A 599 -27.04 -13.71 -3.28
C GLN A 599 -26.33 -14.87 -3.98
N GLU A 600 -25.75 -14.62 -5.14
CA GLU A 600 -25.02 -15.61 -5.96
C GLU A 600 -23.73 -16.06 -5.28
N VAL A 601 -23.00 -15.12 -4.66
CA VAL A 601 -21.83 -15.40 -3.80
C VAL A 601 -22.23 -15.63 -2.33
N HIS A 602 -23.39 -16.27 -2.14
CA HIS A 602 -23.81 -16.94 -0.90
C HIS A 602 -24.08 -16.09 0.35
N GLY A 603 -23.91 -14.78 0.28
CA GLY A 603 -24.25 -13.82 1.32
C GLY A 603 -25.72 -13.39 1.28
N SER A 604 -26.01 -12.10 1.48
CA SER A 604 -27.37 -11.59 1.68
C SER A 604 -27.49 -10.09 1.48
N PHE A 605 -28.70 -9.60 1.20
CA PHE A 605 -29.05 -8.18 1.20
C PHE A 605 -29.80 -7.77 2.48
N PHE A 606 -29.48 -6.60 3.05
CA PHE A 606 -30.19 -5.97 4.17
C PHE A 606 -30.48 -4.50 3.89
N SER A 607 -31.67 -4.03 4.29
CA SER A 607 -32.13 -2.66 4.01
C SER A 607 -31.94 -1.71 5.21
N THR A 608 -31.16 -0.64 5.05
CA THR A 608 -30.96 0.39 6.09
C THR A 608 -32.22 1.18 6.40
N LYS A 609 -33.16 1.25 5.44
CA LYS A 609 -34.50 1.81 5.65
C LYS A 609 -35.29 1.04 6.71
N ALA A 610 -35.08 -0.27 6.84
CA ALA A 610 -35.66 -1.07 7.92
C ALA A 610 -34.95 -0.80 9.26
N MET A 611 -33.63 -0.56 9.25
CA MET A 611 -32.84 -0.24 10.45
C MET A 611 -33.36 1.00 11.19
N ARG A 612 -33.72 2.07 10.46
CA ARG A 612 -34.31 3.30 11.02
C ARG A 612 -35.63 3.06 11.77
N SER A 613 -36.30 1.93 11.55
CA SER A 613 -37.59 1.61 12.19
C SER A 613 -37.49 0.67 13.40
N ASP A 614 -36.44 -0.15 13.50
CA ASP A 614 -36.26 -1.14 14.57
C ASP A 614 -34.77 -1.48 14.80
N ALA A 615 -34.01 -0.46 15.21
CA ALA A 615 -32.55 -0.46 15.26
C ALA A 615 -31.88 -1.57 16.09
N LYS A 616 -32.59 -2.16 17.06
CA LYS A 616 -32.06 -3.22 17.93
C LYS A 616 -32.24 -4.62 17.34
N ASN A 617 -33.37 -4.86 16.70
CA ASN A 617 -33.77 -6.18 16.25
C ASN A 617 -33.07 -6.59 14.95
N TRP A 618 -32.90 -5.65 14.00
CA TRP A 618 -32.21 -5.96 12.74
C TRP A 618 -30.75 -6.40 12.97
N LYS A 619 -30.01 -5.77 13.89
CA LYS A 619 -28.60 -6.09 14.19
C LYS A 619 -28.44 -7.54 14.63
N THR A 620 -29.36 -8.00 15.48
CA THR A 620 -29.40 -9.39 15.97
C THR A 620 -29.62 -10.37 14.81
N VAL A 621 -30.50 -10.03 13.86
CA VAL A 621 -30.80 -10.85 12.69
C VAL A 621 -29.63 -10.84 11.69
N PHE A 622 -29.00 -9.68 11.48
CA PHE A 622 -27.83 -9.50 10.63
C PHE A 622 -26.61 -10.27 11.15
N ALA A 623 -26.29 -10.13 12.43
CA ALA A 623 -25.19 -10.86 13.08
C ALA A 623 -25.36 -12.38 12.95
N LYS A 624 -26.55 -12.91 13.25
CA LYS A 624 -26.86 -14.33 13.03
C LYS A 624 -26.81 -14.73 11.55
N ARG A 625 -27.04 -13.82 10.59
CA ARG A 625 -26.98 -14.12 9.15
C ARG A 625 -25.56 -14.22 8.64
N ILE A 626 -24.64 -13.41 9.16
CA ILE A 626 -23.21 -13.61 8.94
C ILE A 626 -22.81 -14.99 9.45
N VAL A 627 -23.13 -15.35 10.70
CA VAL A 627 -22.84 -16.69 11.25
C VAL A 627 -23.44 -17.83 10.40
N LYS A 628 -24.67 -17.68 9.90
CA LYS A 628 -25.34 -18.69 9.06
C LYS A 628 -24.62 -18.93 7.72
N SER A 629 -23.86 -17.97 7.17
CA SER A 629 -23.13 -18.17 5.91
C SER A 629 -22.01 -19.20 6.03
N LEU A 630 -21.58 -19.50 7.26
CA LEU A 630 -20.35 -20.24 7.59
C LEU A 630 -20.56 -21.69 8.02
N GLN A 631 -21.81 -22.15 8.16
CA GLN A 631 -22.07 -23.54 8.51
C GLN A 631 -21.67 -24.46 7.34
N PRO A 632 -20.92 -25.55 7.59
CA PRO A 632 -20.31 -26.35 6.53
C PRO A 632 -21.37 -26.92 5.57
N ARG A 633 -21.24 -26.55 4.30
CA ARG A 633 -22.15 -26.96 3.21
C ARG A 633 -21.79 -28.34 2.69
N GLY A 634 -22.20 -29.35 3.44
CA GLY A 634 -21.90 -30.75 3.17
C GLY A 634 -21.28 -31.39 4.41
N GLY A 635 -21.75 -32.59 4.76
CA GLY A 635 -21.35 -33.23 6.00
C GLY A 635 -19.90 -33.72 5.98
N ASP A 636 -19.06 -33.10 6.81
CA ASP A 636 -18.01 -33.72 7.63
C ASP A 636 -16.92 -34.58 6.95
N ARG A 637 -16.83 -34.60 5.61
CA ARG A 637 -15.93 -35.51 4.86
C ARG A 637 -15.23 -34.96 3.61
N ASP A 638 -15.57 -33.75 3.17
CA ASP A 638 -15.11 -33.19 1.88
C ASP A 638 -14.59 -31.74 1.99
N PHE A 639 -14.24 -31.26 3.20
CA PHE A 639 -13.54 -29.97 3.33
C PHE A 639 -12.08 -30.12 2.91
N CYS A 640 -11.68 -29.34 1.92
CA CYS A 640 -10.32 -29.24 1.43
C CYS A 640 -10.14 -27.81 0.93
N GLU A 641 -9.17 -27.09 1.48
CA GLU A 641 -8.60 -25.90 0.83
C GLU A 641 -7.22 -26.23 0.29
N GLN A 642 -6.96 -25.78 -0.93
CA GLN A 642 -5.63 -25.73 -1.53
C GLN A 642 -5.12 -24.30 -1.38
N CYS A 643 -3.95 -24.16 -0.75
CA CYS A 643 -3.30 -22.89 -0.54
C CYS A 643 -2.02 -22.79 -1.34
N ASP A 644 -1.84 -21.67 -2.01
CA ASP A 644 -0.59 -21.26 -2.65
C ASP A 644 0.04 -20.07 -1.89
N CYS A 645 1.37 -19.97 -1.95
CA CYS A 645 2.09 -18.79 -1.47
C CYS A 645 2.44 -17.89 -2.66
N SER A 646 1.89 -16.68 -2.65
CA SER A 646 2.09 -15.63 -3.65
C SER A 646 2.56 -14.34 -2.96
N HIS A 647 2.57 -13.21 -3.66
CA HIS A 647 2.89 -11.91 -3.10
C HIS A 647 1.90 -10.81 -3.53
N GLY A 648 1.75 -9.79 -2.69
CA GLY A 648 1.02 -8.57 -3.02
C GLY A 648 1.77 -7.68 -4.03
N PRO A 649 1.15 -6.58 -4.50
CA PRO A 649 1.82 -5.58 -5.35
C PRO A 649 3.04 -4.93 -4.69
N ASP A 650 3.11 -4.94 -3.36
CA ASP A 650 4.20 -4.42 -2.53
C ASP A 650 5.31 -5.44 -2.24
N LEU A 651 5.25 -6.62 -2.87
CA LEU A 651 6.11 -7.80 -2.67
C LEU A 651 5.95 -8.49 -1.30
N THR A 652 4.95 -8.13 -0.49
CA THR A 652 4.68 -8.83 0.78
C THR A 652 4.10 -10.22 0.52
N PRO A 653 4.57 -11.29 1.17
CA PRO A 653 4.05 -12.64 0.94
C PRO A 653 2.63 -12.84 1.48
N ILE A 654 1.73 -13.34 0.64
CA ILE A 654 0.31 -13.57 0.94
C ILE A 654 -0.05 -15.03 0.63
N ALA A 655 -0.67 -15.72 1.60
CA ALA A 655 -1.23 -17.04 1.40
C ALA A 655 -2.63 -16.94 0.79
N ILE A 656 -2.80 -17.42 -0.44
CA ILE A 656 -4.11 -17.49 -1.09
C ILE A 656 -4.63 -18.91 -0.92
N CYS A 657 -5.78 -19.06 -0.25
CA CYS A 657 -6.43 -20.37 -0.06
C CYS A 657 -7.78 -20.42 -0.76
N ARG A 658 -7.93 -21.44 -1.60
CA ARG A 658 -9.10 -21.70 -2.45
C ARG A 658 -9.70 -23.04 -2.09
N ALA A 659 -11.03 -23.18 -2.15
CA ALA A 659 -11.66 -24.48 -1.97
C ALA A 659 -11.25 -25.44 -3.09
N CYS A 660 -10.85 -26.68 -2.75
CA CYS A 660 -10.42 -27.69 -3.73
C CYS A 660 -11.53 -28.09 -4.74
N ARG A 661 -12.78 -27.72 -4.46
CA ARG A 661 -13.86 -27.62 -5.44
C ARG A 661 -14.44 -26.21 -5.32
N ALA A 662 -14.44 -25.46 -6.42
CA ALA A 662 -15.04 -24.12 -6.45
C ALA A 662 -16.49 -24.17 -5.95
N LEU A 663 -16.89 -23.20 -5.13
CA LEU A 663 -18.27 -23.06 -4.72
C LEU A 663 -19.10 -22.69 -5.95
N PRO A 664 -20.12 -23.48 -6.35
CA PRO A 664 -20.96 -23.08 -7.47
C PRO A 664 -21.68 -21.78 -7.13
N PRO A 665 -21.88 -20.88 -8.12
CA PRO A 665 -22.74 -19.72 -7.92
C PRO A 665 -24.11 -20.19 -7.48
N ARG A 666 -24.65 -19.51 -6.48
CA ARG A 666 -25.97 -19.84 -5.96
C ARG A 666 -27.01 -19.35 -6.95
N VAL A 667 -27.62 -20.28 -7.68
CA VAL A 667 -28.67 -19.96 -8.68
C VAL A 667 -29.69 -18.99 -8.05
N PRO A 668 -29.82 -17.76 -8.55
CA PRO A 668 -30.91 -16.89 -8.13
C PRO A 668 -32.21 -17.59 -8.51
N LEU A 669 -33.11 -17.79 -7.54
CA LEU A 669 -34.48 -18.17 -7.85
C LEU A 669 -35.03 -17.13 -8.85
N ALA A 670 -35.32 -17.59 -10.07
CA ALA A 670 -35.47 -16.77 -11.26
C ALA A 670 -36.28 -15.49 -11.01
N LEU A 671 -35.60 -14.35 -11.02
CA LEU A 671 -36.18 -13.02 -10.81
C LEU A 671 -35.80 -11.99 -11.90
N TYR A 672 -35.10 -12.45 -12.95
CA TYR A 672 -34.95 -11.77 -14.23
C TYR A 672 -35.45 -12.71 -15.34
N PRO A 673 -36.78 -12.91 -15.40
CA PRO A 673 -37.53 -12.37 -16.53
C PRO A 673 -38.80 -11.61 -16.09
N SER A 674 -39.42 -10.76 -16.90
CA SER A 674 -39.22 -10.50 -18.34
C SER A 674 -39.31 -9.00 -18.66
N GLU A 675 -39.16 -8.67 -19.94
CA GLU A 675 -40.01 -7.63 -20.55
C GLU A 675 -41.48 -8.03 -20.34
N ASP A 676 -42.24 -7.27 -19.54
CA ASP A 676 -43.71 -7.19 -19.49
C ASP A 676 -44.13 -6.11 -18.45
#